data_AF-A0A668AGJ8-F1
#
_entry.id   AF-A0A668AGJ8-F1
#
_cell.length_a   1.000
_cell.length_b   1.000
_cell.length_c   1.000
_cell.angle_alpha   90.00
_cell.angle_beta   90.00
_cell.angle_gamma   90.00
#
_symmetry.space_group_name_H-M   'P 1'
#
loop_
_entity.id
_entity.type
_entity.pdbx_description
1 polymer ?
#
loop_
_entity_poly.entity_id
_entity_poly.type
_entity_poly.pdbx_seq_one_letter_code
_entity_poly.pdbx_strand_id
1 'polypeptide(L)'
;MEEQRREKGKTGLERKEERGERGVQENQKLTETKQRESREADAESPAADQALCLSAPDMELMTSRLQEAQEEADRQALLAQELRTKLGEQSRKAWEAEQRLVVLEAEMQRLRKAAESLAEARRQIEVLQSEGLVMEEELCRLRSQVELQRMQTTVIATLEGERATLERDRDTLRSTVDALRTAQRKGDQLELTIQTLRAELERQGRSLETSRRREEELEAELREAGLEAESLARGRDQALLEASRLEQEKEACQLELEGQRKEGRQREREAARLRQQLESTSLALEHSNQRARALDTEHRYTHTHTHTHTHTHTHTHIHTHTWTLVLLKAHVYLHQALEIATRLHKAVVIAGQEALLSRLSQSQEACEHLKEQLESLRRHSIGLQDSCTQLQTLNTQLQVEQASLSSQHAAVLARCSESEARCAALEAESKVWVRERDESLARMEALRRDQERMTALQERQEAELEELLEKHSQLRSSNRSLEKHTVSHCSFKCSTRHIRMSAVSVCWCFRLQAQQKEWLASQAELLAQGSMLRGELSATQLERTRLEGELSSLRETNQSLDLSNARLTSQYQLLTQLKGNMEEENRHLVEQNQSLLKENRALLEQSLERRDQHHTQQREYQEKLNELRREKQKLVEKIMDQYRVLEPSMQSPASKAKKSNWIADRMKKLIKPRGGGREGRALFTAAGSVENLADSTEGTSLSPDPRSAPVSPSPMRRAPSQTEPDISGPGAPAVRSNSGGRRKLGSRHGWGLGLSRGGSGVSQSFSPGDHKTPPRMRLCSTQAASSVLWEGESSQTSAPQEAETPVTSQESIEEDADRGDEVFFLCLSDNQHSSDGTATA
;
A
#
# COMPACT_ATOMS: atom_id res chain seq x y z
N MET A 1 -43.23 7.53 58.12
CA MET A 1 -44.40 6.95 58.83
C MET A 1 -44.47 7.61 60.20
N GLU A 2 -44.89 8.87 60.23
CA GLU A 2 -45.39 9.48 61.46
C GLU A 2 -46.91 9.27 61.52
N GLU A 3 -47.51 9.55 62.68
CA GLU A 3 -48.95 9.64 62.90
C GLU A 3 -49.80 8.38 62.61
N GLN A 4 -49.85 7.43 63.56
CA GLN A 4 -51.14 6.92 64.11
C GLN A 4 -50.99 5.96 65.31
N ARG A 5 -52.06 5.90 66.13
CA ARG A 5 -52.28 5.09 67.37
C ARG A 5 -51.44 5.55 68.58
N ARG A 6 -51.95 6.22 69.61
CA ARG A 6 -53.15 6.09 70.50
C ARG A 6 -53.08 4.98 71.55
N GLU A 7 -53.50 5.37 72.78
CA GLU A 7 -54.01 4.52 73.90
C GLU A 7 -53.03 3.53 74.54
N LYS A 8 -52.64 3.63 75.83
CA LYS A 8 -53.36 4.09 77.05
C LYS A 8 -52.41 4.73 78.08
N GLY A 9 -52.95 5.42 79.10
CA GLY A 9 -52.14 5.93 80.22
C GLY A 9 -52.81 6.91 81.22
N LYS A 10 -54.14 6.91 81.38
CA LYS A 10 -54.82 7.79 82.37
C LYS A 10 -55.08 7.09 83.70
N THR A 11 -54.32 7.42 84.74
CA THR A 11 -54.70 7.38 86.18
C THR A 11 -53.59 8.05 87.00
N GLY A 12 -53.84 9.16 87.70
CA GLY A 12 -52.77 9.86 88.42
C GLY A 12 -53.11 11.23 89.03
N LEU A 13 -54.11 11.28 89.91
CA LEU A 13 -54.22 12.28 91.00
C LEU A 13 -53.99 13.77 90.67
N GLU A 14 -55.04 14.45 90.19
CA GLU A 14 -55.33 15.82 90.66
C GLU A 14 -56.47 15.75 91.69
N ARG A 15 -56.25 16.30 92.90
CA ARG A 15 -57.22 17.21 93.55
C ARG A 15 -56.67 17.84 94.83
N LYS A 16 -56.39 19.15 94.71
CA LYS A 16 -56.51 20.21 95.71
C LYS A 16 -55.81 20.04 97.06
N GLU A 17 -54.72 20.78 97.20
CA GLU A 17 -54.55 21.64 98.37
C GLU A 17 -55.73 22.62 98.51
N GLU A 18 -56.08 23.00 99.74
CA GLU A 18 -56.61 24.33 100.04
C GLU A 18 -56.43 24.64 101.55
N ARG A 19 -55.85 25.82 101.84
CA ARG A 19 -55.84 26.65 103.08
C ARG A 19 -56.35 26.04 104.42
N GLY A 20 -55.75 26.30 105.59
CA GLY A 20 -54.67 27.24 105.94
C GLY A 20 -55.07 28.25 107.05
N GLU A 21 -54.09 28.61 107.90
CA GLU A 21 -54.07 29.72 108.89
C GLU A 21 -54.95 29.64 110.18
N ARG A 22 -54.30 29.94 111.33
CA ARG A 22 -54.89 30.33 112.65
C ARG A 22 -55.73 29.24 113.35
N GLY A 23 -55.99 29.30 114.66
CA GLY A 23 -55.60 30.27 115.70
C GLY A 23 -55.78 29.66 117.11
N VAL A 24 -55.55 30.46 118.15
CA VAL A 24 -55.58 30.02 119.58
C VAL A 24 -56.93 30.37 120.25
N GLN A 25 -57.24 29.64 121.33
CA GLN A 25 -58.20 29.96 122.43
C GLN A 25 -59.69 29.54 122.33
N GLU A 26 -60.32 29.56 123.52
CA GLU A 26 -61.71 29.21 123.91
C GLU A 26 -62.11 27.72 123.73
N ASN A 27 -62.29 26.87 124.74
CA ASN A 27 -62.58 26.97 126.20
C ASN A 27 -64.04 27.33 126.56
N GLN A 28 -64.52 26.80 127.71
CA GLN A 28 -65.88 26.87 128.28
C GLN A 28 -66.90 25.89 127.62
N LYS A 29 -67.91 25.29 128.28
CA LYS A 29 -68.38 25.17 129.70
C LYS A 29 -69.43 23.99 129.77
N LEU A 30 -70.20 23.62 130.80
CA LEU A 30 -70.57 24.14 132.14
C LEU A 30 -71.13 22.96 133.02
N THR A 31 -70.51 22.64 134.18
CA THR A 31 -71.16 22.09 135.43
C THR A 31 -71.89 20.71 135.37
N GLU A 32 -72.31 20.04 136.46
CA GLU A 32 -72.65 20.35 137.88
C GLU A 32 -71.69 19.66 138.88
N THR A 33 -71.11 20.28 139.91
CA THR A 33 -71.59 21.04 141.10
C THR A 33 -72.33 20.24 142.17
N LYS A 34 -71.63 19.96 143.29
CA LYS A 34 -71.97 20.37 144.68
C LYS A 34 -70.84 19.94 145.66
N GLN A 35 -70.26 20.87 146.42
CA GLN A 35 -70.54 21.19 147.85
C GLN A 35 -70.03 20.13 148.85
N ARG A 36 -69.46 20.47 150.03
CA ARG A 36 -68.87 21.72 150.57
C ARG A 36 -68.18 21.39 151.93
N GLU A 37 -67.28 22.26 152.41
CA GLU A 37 -66.80 22.41 153.82
C GLU A 37 -66.43 21.14 154.65
N SER A 38 -65.17 20.86 155.03
CA SER A 38 -64.20 21.61 155.87
C SER A 38 -64.50 21.62 157.38
N ARG A 39 -63.75 20.79 158.13
CA ARG A 39 -63.43 20.75 159.58
C ARG A 39 -62.69 19.40 159.80
N GLU A 40 -61.43 19.29 160.21
CA GLU A 40 -60.52 20.21 160.93
C GLU A 40 -60.95 20.50 162.38
N ALA A 41 -59.96 20.66 163.27
CA ALA A 41 -59.95 20.32 164.70
C ALA A 41 -59.94 18.78 164.95
N ASP A 42 -58.82 18.17 165.37
CA ASP A 42 -58.14 18.21 166.69
C ASP A 42 -58.80 17.21 167.66
N ALA A 43 -58.16 16.13 168.15
CA ALA A 43 -56.89 15.96 168.88
C ALA A 43 -57.13 15.79 170.41
N GLU A 44 -56.26 14.97 171.02
CA GLU A 44 -55.98 14.88 172.47
C GLU A 44 -57.13 14.56 173.46
N SER A 45 -57.15 13.28 173.88
CA SER A 45 -57.65 12.86 175.19
C SER A 45 -56.67 13.26 176.31
N PRO A 46 -57.17 13.74 177.45
CA PRO A 46 -56.65 13.26 178.73
C PRO A 46 -57.75 12.95 179.78
N ALA A 47 -57.35 12.45 180.97
CA ALA A 47 -58.22 11.71 181.89
C ALA A 47 -58.16 12.18 183.37
N ALA A 48 -58.94 11.48 184.22
CA ALA A 48 -58.87 11.44 185.69
C ALA A 48 -59.49 12.67 186.46
N ASP A 49 -60.00 12.57 187.70
CA ASP A 49 -60.21 11.40 188.58
C ASP A 49 -61.24 11.69 189.73
N GLN A 50 -61.44 10.71 190.63
CA GLN A 50 -62.16 10.72 191.93
C GLN A 50 -63.72 10.67 191.87
N ALA A 51 -64.43 9.88 192.69
CA ALA A 51 -64.06 8.85 193.70
C ALA A 51 -65.18 7.76 193.71
N LEU A 52 -65.06 6.55 194.28
CA LEU A 52 -64.36 6.07 195.48
C LEU A 52 -63.89 4.61 195.31
N CYS A 53 -62.67 4.29 195.81
CA CYS A 53 -62.13 2.92 195.98
C CYS A 53 -61.86 2.11 194.69
N LEU A 54 -61.05 1.04 194.64
CA LEU A 54 -59.89 0.49 195.39
C LEU A 54 -59.26 -0.56 194.43
N SER A 55 -57.95 -0.84 194.36
CA SER A 55 -56.76 -0.34 195.06
C SER A 55 -55.50 -0.49 194.16
N ALA A 56 -54.35 0.07 194.57
CA ALA A 56 -53.08 -0.10 193.86
C ALA A 56 -52.45 -1.49 194.09
N PRO A 57 -51.66 -2.07 193.14
CA PRO A 57 -50.94 -1.39 192.03
C PRO A 57 -51.03 -2.04 190.63
N ASP A 58 -51.32 -1.29 189.55
CA ASP A 58 -51.32 -1.86 188.17
C ASP A 58 -51.16 -0.88 186.97
N MET A 59 -50.88 0.42 187.19
CA MET A 59 -51.11 1.46 186.15
C MET A 59 -49.98 1.72 185.13
N GLU A 60 -48.73 1.29 185.37
CA GLU A 60 -47.57 1.81 184.61
C GLU A 60 -47.30 1.11 183.26
N LEU A 61 -47.97 -0.01 182.96
CA LEU A 61 -47.64 -0.85 181.79
C LEU A 61 -48.27 -0.39 180.46
N MET A 62 -49.35 0.41 180.51
CA MET A 62 -50.20 0.67 179.34
C MET A 62 -49.75 1.87 178.47
N THR A 63 -48.95 2.79 179.02
CA THR A 63 -48.53 4.01 178.32
C THR A 63 -47.50 3.73 177.21
N SER A 64 -46.44 2.95 177.49
CA SER A 64 -45.39 2.66 176.51
C SER A 64 -45.91 2.02 175.22
N ARG A 65 -46.92 1.14 175.33
CA ARG A 65 -47.51 0.42 174.18
C ARG A 65 -48.22 1.34 173.18
N LEU A 66 -48.79 2.46 173.64
CA LEU A 66 -49.37 3.47 172.76
C LEU A 66 -48.29 4.26 172.01
N GLN A 67 -47.16 4.50 172.67
CA GLN A 67 -46.05 5.27 172.12
C GLN A 67 -45.28 4.48 171.06
N GLU A 68 -45.01 3.20 171.30
CA GLU A 68 -44.46 2.26 170.29
C GLU A 68 -45.35 2.20 169.04
N ALA A 69 -46.67 2.08 169.21
CA ALA A 69 -47.62 2.00 168.10
C ALA A 69 -47.67 3.29 167.25
N GLN A 70 -47.50 4.46 167.87
CA GLN A 70 -47.44 5.74 167.18
C GLN A 70 -46.16 5.84 166.32
N GLU A 71 -45.00 5.49 166.88
CA GLU A 71 -43.75 5.44 166.11
C GLU A 71 -43.81 4.43 164.95
N GLU A 72 -44.48 3.29 165.14
CA GLU A 72 -44.70 2.29 164.09
C GLU A 72 -45.56 2.86 162.94
N ALA A 73 -46.58 3.65 163.25
CA ALA A 73 -47.43 4.32 162.28
C ALA A 73 -46.65 5.40 161.50
N ASP A 74 -45.82 6.19 162.17
CA ASP A 74 -44.97 7.21 161.53
C ASP A 74 -43.89 6.59 160.63
N ARG A 75 -43.27 5.47 161.06
CA ARG A 75 -42.39 4.64 160.21
C ARG A 75 -43.10 4.15 158.95
N GLN A 76 -44.34 3.66 159.09
CA GLN A 76 -45.15 3.21 157.95
C GLN A 76 -45.57 4.37 157.03
N ALA A 77 -45.88 5.55 157.58
CA ALA A 77 -46.20 6.74 156.81
C ALA A 77 -44.99 7.25 156.00
N LEU A 78 -43.80 7.27 156.61
CA LEU A 78 -42.55 7.62 155.92
C LEU A 78 -42.20 6.62 154.82
N LEU A 79 -42.33 5.31 155.08
CA LEU A 79 -42.14 4.27 154.06
C LEU A 79 -43.17 4.39 152.92
N ALA A 80 -44.43 4.71 153.22
CA ALA A 80 -45.44 4.96 152.21
C ALA A 80 -45.14 6.24 151.39
N GLN A 81 -44.58 7.27 152.01
CA GLN A 81 -44.16 8.50 151.33
C GLN A 81 -42.92 8.27 150.45
N GLU A 82 -41.93 7.52 150.92
CA GLU A 82 -40.79 7.07 150.10
C GLU A 82 -41.24 6.20 148.93
N LEU A 83 -42.16 5.26 149.13
CA LEU A 83 -42.68 4.43 148.05
C LEU A 83 -43.46 5.27 147.04
N ARG A 84 -44.19 6.30 147.48
CA ARG A 84 -44.86 7.28 146.58
C ARG A 84 -43.88 8.13 145.79
N THR A 85 -42.79 8.63 146.40
CA THR A 85 -41.78 9.42 145.66
C THR A 85 -40.96 8.55 144.72
N LYS A 86 -40.54 7.35 145.16
CA LYS A 86 -39.87 6.35 144.31
C LYS A 86 -40.77 5.92 143.14
N LEU A 87 -42.06 5.67 143.38
CA LEU A 87 -43.03 5.39 142.31
C LEU A 87 -43.18 6.57 141.34
N GLY A 88 -43.32 7.80 141.85
CA GLY A 88 -43.41 9.00 141.02
C GLY A 88 -42.16 9.26 140.18
N GLU A 89 -40.97 8.97 140.72
CA GLU A 89 -39.72 8.96 139.95
C GLU A 89 -39.71 7.89 138.86
N GLN A 90 -40.16 6.67 139.15
CA GLN A 90 -40.25 5.61 138.14
C GLN A 90 -41.28 5.96 137.05
N SER A 91 -42.41 6.57 137.40
CA SER A 91 -43.39 7.09 136.42
C SER A 91 -42.79 8.19 135.54
N ARG A 92 -41.98 9.10 136.09
CA ARG A 92 -41.25 10.11 135.29
C ARG A 92 -40.22 9.46 134.37
N LYS A 93 -39.42 8.51 134.88
CA LYS A 93 -38.40 7.79 134.09
C LYS A 93 -39.02 6.93 132.98
N ALA A 94 -40.19 6.31 133.24
CA ALA A 94 -40.98 5.62 132.24
C ALA A 94 -41.51 6.59 131.17
N TRP A 95 -42.13 7.71 131.56
CA TRP A 95 -42.62 8.72 130.62
C TRP A 95 -41.51 9.35 129.78
N GLU A 96 -40.34 9.63 130.36
CA GLU A 96 -39.16 10.07 129.61
C GLU A 96 -38.65 9.01 128.63
N ALA A 97 -38.73 7.72 128.97
CA ALA A 97 -38.40 6.63 128.06
C ALA A 97 -39.43 6.50 126.93
N GLU A 98 -40.72 6.64 127.22
CA GLU A 98 -41.81 6.67 126.22
C GLU A 98 -41.62 7.84 125.24
N GLN A 99 -41.33 9.06 125.72
CA GLN A 99 -41.04 10.20 124.85
C GLN A 99 -39.82 9.95 123.96
N ARG A 100 -38.75 9.33 124.48
CA ARG A 100 -37.57 8.95 123.69
C ARG A 100 -37.90 7.87 122.66
N LEU A 101 -38.75 6.89 122.99
CA LEU A 101 -39.23 5.88 122.05
C LEU A 101 -40.03 6.51 120.91
N VAL A 102 -40.96 7.43 121.19
CA VAL A 102 -41.73 8.16 120.15
C VAL A 102 -40.83 8.96 119.21
N VAL A 103 -39.77 9.60 119.73
CA VAL A 103 -38.76 10.30 118.90
C VAL A 103 -37.99 9.31 118.03
N LEU A 104 -37.51 8.20 118.59
CA LEU A 104 -36.79 7.15 117.87
C LEU A 104 -37.66 6.45 116.81
N GLU A 105 -38.96 6.28 117.07
CA GLU A 105 -39.94 5.77 116.09
C GLU A 105 -40.14 6.76 114.94
N ALA A 106 -40.26 8.05 115.22
CA ALA A 106 -40.34 9.09 114.19
C ALA A 106 -39.06 9.17 113.36
N GLU A 107 -37.89 9.01 113.97
CA GLU A 107 -36.60 8.93 113.28
C GLU A 107 -36.47 7.64 112.45
N MET A 108 -36.90 6.49 112.97
CA MET A 108 -36.99 5.24 112.21
C MET A 108 -37.93 5.36 111.00
N GLN A 109 -39.06 6.04 111.12
CA GLN A 109 -39.96 6.31 109.99
C GLN A 109 -39.34 7.26 108.96
N ARG A 110 -38.60 8.29 109.39
CA ARG A 110 -37.84 9.16 108.47
C ARG A 110 -36.75 8.40 107.73
N LEU A 111 -36.00 7.55 108.44
CA LEU A 111 -34.93 6.72 107.86
C LEU A 111 -35.49 5.66 106.90
N ARG A 112 -36.66 5.06 107.18
CA ARG A 112 -37.36 4.18 106.23
C ARG A 112 -37.73 4.92 104.94
N LYS A 113 -38.36 6.10 105.03
CA LYS A 113 -38.69 6.92 103.85
C LYS A 113 -37.45 7.35 103.07
N ALA A 114 -36.35 7.68 103.75
CA ALA A 114 -35.08 7.96 103.10
C ALA A 114 -34.51 6.74 102.38
N ALA A 115 -34.55 5.55 103.00
CA ALA A 115 -34.13 4.29 102.39
C ALA A 115 -35.00 3.89 101.19
N GLU A 116 -36.32 4.11 101.28
CA GLU A 116 -37.28 3.92 100.18
C GLU A 116 -36.95 4.85 99.00
N SER A 117 -36.72 6.15 99.26
CA SER A 117 -36.33 7.09 98.20
C SER A 117 -34.96 6.80 97.58
N LEU A 118 -34.00 6.27 98.37
CA LEU A 118 -32.70 5.83 97.87
C LEU A 118 -32.79 4.52 97.09
N ALA A 119 -33.72 3.63 97.42
CA ALA A 119 -34.02 2.43 96.63
C ALA A 119 -34.67 2.79 95.29
N GLU A 120 -35.57 3.78 95.28
CA GLU A 120 -36.17 4.28 94.03
C GLU A 120 -35.13 4.99 93.15
N ALA A 121 -34.28 5.84 93.73
CA ALA A 121 -33.17 6.46 93.00
C ALA A 121 -32.18 5.41 92.42
N ARG A 122 -31.96 4.28 93.10
CA ARG A 122 -31.18 3.15 92.57
C ARG A 122 -31.85 2.48 91.37
N ARG A 123 -33.16 2.19 91.45
CA ARG A 123 -33.94 1.67 90.30
C ARG A 123 -33.87 2.63 89.11
N GLN A 124 -33.96 3.94 89.36
CA GLN A 124 -33.86 4.95 88.30
C GLN A 124 -32.48 4.94 87.64
N ILE A 125 -31.40 4.75 88.41
CA ILE A 125 -30.03 4.60 87.90
C ILE A 125 -29.87 3.28 87.14
N GLU A 126 -30.43 2.17 87.63
CA GLU A 126 -30.41 0.86 86.96
C GLU A 126 -31.15 0.90 85.60
N VAL A 127 -32.28 1.60 85.53
CA VAL A 127 -32.99 1.86 84.27
C VAL A 127 -32.13 2.70 83.32
N LEU A 128 -31.61 3.85 83.76
CA LEU A 128 -30.75 4.71 82.95
C LEU A 128 -29.45 4.01 82.49
N GLN A 129 -28.93 3.06 83.28
CA GLN A 129 -27.80 2.21 82.88
C GLN A 129 -28.21 1.21 81.79
N SER A 130 -29.39 0.59 81.90
CA SER A 130 -29.91 -0.30 80.86
C SER A 130 -30.23 0.44 79.55
N GLU A 131 -30.78 1.66 79.63
CA GLU A 131 -30.99 2.55 78.49
C GLU A 131 -29.65 2.95 77.86
N GLY A 132 -28.65 3.31 78.68
CA GLY A 132 -27.28 3.60 78.22
C GLY A 132 -26.65 2.46 77.43
N LEU A 133 -26.74 1.22 77.94
CA LEU A 133 -26.24 0.03 77.24
C LEU A 133 -26.96 -0.23 75.91
N VAL A 134 -28.27 -0.01 75.84
CA VAL A 134 -29.03 -0.12 74.58
C VAL A 134 -28.59 0.95 73.58
N MET A 135 -28.38 2.20 74.02
CA MET A 135 -27.83 3.26 73.16
C MET A 135 -26.40 2.95 72.70
N GLU A 136 -25.57 2.31 73.53
CA GLU A 136 -24.23 1.85 73.14
C GLU A 136 -24.29 0.73 72.08
N GLU A 137 -25.23 -0.24 72.21
CA GLU A 137 -25.47 -1.23 71.16
C GLU A 137 -25.94 -0.59 69.85
N GLU A 138 -26.87 0.36 69.89
CA GLU A 138 -27.36 1.07 68.71
C GLU A 138 -26.25 1.90 68.05
N LEU A 139 -25.41 2.58 68.83
CA LEU A 139 -24.22 3.27 68.31
C LEU A 139 -23.22 2.30 67.65
N CYS A 140 -23.05 1.08 68.18
CA CYS A 140 -22.22 0.05 67.55
C CYS A 140 -22.82 -0.47 66.23
N ARG A 141 -24.14 -0.68 66.19
CA ARG A 141 -24.87 -1.05 64.96
C ARG A 141 -24.78 0.04 63.88
N LEU A 142 -24.94 1.30 64.26
CA LEU A 142 -24.84 2.44 63.34
C LEU A 142 -23.41 2.66 62.84
N ARG A 143 -22.38 2.47 63.68
CA ARG A 143 -20.97 2.54 63.25
C ARG A 143 -20.65 1.47 62.20
N SER A 144 -20.96 0.21 62.48
CA SER A 144 -20.73 -0.88 61.52
C SER A 144 -21.55 -0.74 60.23
N GLN A 145 -22.75 -0.13 60.28
CA GLN A 145 -23.51 0.22 59.09
C GLN A 145 -22.86 1.35 58.26
N VAL A 146 -22.31 2.37 58.91
CA VAL A 146 -21.56 3.46 58.24
C VAL A 146 -20.22 2.95 57.68
N GLU A 147 -19.55 2.03 58.36
CA GLU A 147 -18.33 1.35 57.87
C GLU A 147 -18.65 0.51 56.63
N LEU A 148 -19.73 -0.28 56.65
CA LEU A 148 -20.21 -1.00 55.47
C LEU A 148 -20.56 -0.05 54.30
N GLN A 149 -21.21 1.09 54.57
CA GLN A 149 -21.49 2.10 53.55
C GLN A 149 -20.21 2.72 52.96
N ARG A 150 -19.20 2.99 53.79
CA ARG A 150 -17.88 3.46 53.33
C ARG A 150 -17.20 2.44 52.40
N MET A 151 -17.19 1.16 52.79
CA MET A 151 -16.65 0.08 51.94
C MET A 151 -17.46 -0.10 50.65
N GLN A 152 -18.79 0.11 50.67
CA GLN A 152 -19.60 0.12 49.46
C GLN A 152 -19.24 1.30 48.55
N THR A 153 -19.03 2.51 49.09
CA THR A 153 -18.63 3.68 48.28
C THR A 153 -17.25 3.53 47.66
N THR A 154 -16.26 2.94 48.36
CA THR A 154 -14.93 2.71 47.76
C THR A 154 -14.98 1.65 46.66
N VAL A 155 -15.71 0.55 46.85
CA VAL A 155 -15.91 -0.49 45.82
C VAL A 155 -16.67 0.04 44.60
N ILE A 156 -17.66 0.93 44.78
CA ILE A 156 -18.34 1.61 43.67
C ILE A 156 -17.34 2.49 42.91
N ALA A 157 -16.55 3.31 43.61
CA ALA A 157 -15.55 4.19 42.98
C ALA A 157 -14.49 3.42 42.18
N THR A 158 -14.01 2.26 42.67
CA THR A 158 -13.07 1.41 41.90
C THR A 158 -13.73 0.82 40.65
N LEU A 159 -14.96 0.32 40.76
CA LEU A 159 -15.70 -0.25 39.61
C LEU A 159 -16.07 0.82 38.57
N GLU A 160 -16.34 2.06 39.00
CA GLU A 160 -16.56 3.20 38.09
C GLU A 160 -15.26 3.62 37.40
N GLY A 161 -14.11 3.55 38.10
CA GLY A 161 -12.78 3.74 37.53
C GLY A 161 -12.44 2.69 36.47
N GLU A 162 -12.61 1.40 36.78
CA GLU A 162 -12.43 0.29 35.85
C GLU A 162 -13.37 0.36 34.65
N ARG A 163 -14.64 0.72 34.87
CA ARG A 163 -15.58 0.97 33.76
C ARG A 163 -15.07 2.12 32.89
N ALA A 164 -14.58 3.20 33.47
CA ALA A 164 -14.09 4.35 32.71
C ALA A 164 -12.80 4.03 31.92
N THR A 165 -11.92 3.14 32.37
CA THR A 165 -10.78 2.68 31.55
C THR A 165 -11.27 1.79 30.41
N LEU A 166 -12.11 0.80 30.69
CA LEU A 166 -12.70 -0.09 29.67
C LEU A 166 -13.52 0.67 28.60
N GLU A 167 -14.19 1.78 28.96
CA GLU A 167 -14.88 2.62 27.98
C GLU A 167 -13.92 3.41 27.08
N ARG A 168 -12.75 3.83 27.59
CA ARG A 168 -11.68 4.42 26.75
C ARG A 168 -11.08 3.37 25.82
N ASP A 169 -10.77 2.17 26.32
CA ASP A 169 -10.20 1.08 25.53
C ASP A 169 -11.15 0.59 24.43
N ARG A 170 -12.45 0.52 24.73
CA ARG A 170 -13.50 0.28 23.72
C ARG A 170 -13.43 1.31 22.59
N ASP A 171 -13.26 2.58 22.92
CA ASP A 171 -13.31 3.67 21.94
C ASP A 171 -11.98 3.86 21.17
N THR A 172 -10.83 3.52 21.76
CA THR A 172 -9.56 3.38 21.01
C THR A 172 -9.61 2.18 20.06
N LEU A 173 -10.09 1.01 20.51
CA LEU A 173 -10.31 -0.16 19.65
C LEU A 173 -11.33 0.11 18.53
N ARG A 174 -12.35 0.93 18.79
CA ARG A 174 -13.28 1.39 17.76
C ARG A 174 -12.58 2.27 16.72
N SER A 175 -11.72 3.18 17.16
CA SER A 175 -10.90 4.03 16.29
C SER A 175 -9.95 3.20 15.42
N THR A 176 -9.26 2.19 15.98
CA THR A 176 -8.37 1.31 15.19
C THR A 176 -9.16 0.45 14.20
N VAL A 177 -10.33 -0.07 14.56
CA VAL A 177 -11.23 -0.79 13.65
C VAL A 177 -11.71 0.11 12.50
N ASP A 178 -12.07 1.36 12.76
CA ASP A 178 -12.47 2.30 11.70
C ASP A 178 -11.27 2.75 10.84
N ALA A 179 -10.08 2.90 11.42
CA ALA A 179 -8.84 3.09 10.65
C ALA A 179 -8.56 1.90 9.72
N LEU A 180 -8.63 0.66 10.22
CA LEU A 180 -8.48 -0.57 9.43
C LEU A 180 -9.53 -0.65 8.30
N ARG A 181 -10.79 -0.26 8.56
CA ARG A 181 -11.83 -0.15 7.51
C ARG A 181 -11.47 0.86 6.42
N THR A 182 -10.80 1.98 6.75
CA THR A 182 -10.30 2.90 5.71
C THR A 182 -9.08 2.36 4.96
N ALA A 183 -8.22 1.59 5.63
CA ALA A 183 -7.09 0.90 5.01
C ALA A 183 -7.56 -0.19 4.03
N GLN A 184 -8.57 -0.97 4.42
CA GLN A 184 -9.20 -1.97 3.54
C GLN A 184 -9.75 -1.33 2.27
N ARG A 185 -10.54 -0.24 2.38
CA ARG A 185 -11.06 0.49 1.20
C ARG A 185 -9.96 1.02 0.27
N LYS A 186 -8.80 1.39 0.82
CA LYS A 186 -7.61 1.75 0.03
C LYS A 186 -7.00 0.52 -0.66
N GLY A 187 -6.98 -0.62 0.01
CA GLY A 187 -6.64 -1.93 -0.57
C GLY A 187 -7.54 -2.29 -1.74
N ASP A 188 -8.85 -2.31 -1.55
CA ASP A 188 -9.86 -2.58 -2.59
C ASP A 188 -9.66 -1.65 -3.81
N GLN A 189 -9.42 -0.36 -3.55
CA GLN A 189 -9.15 0.64 -4.59
C GLN A 189 -7.82 0.39 -5.33
N LEU A 190 -6.78 -0.05 -4.63
CA LEU A 190 -5.50 -0.41 -5.24
C LEU A 190 -5.62 -1.69 -6.08
N GLU A 191 -6.34 -2.71 -5.60
CA GLU A 191 -6.63 -3.92 -6.39
C GLU A 191 -7.35 -3.59 -7.70
N LEU A 192 -8.34 -2.69 -7.67
CA LEU A 192 -8.99 -2.20 -8.88
C LEU A 192 -8.00 -1.50 -9.84
N THR A 193 -7.06 -0.68 -9.33
CA THR A 193 -6.03 -0.08 -10.20
C THR A 193 -5.05 -1.10 -10.78
N ILE A 194 -4.72 -2.16 -10.03
CA ILE A 194 -3.88 -3.27 -10.51
C ILE A 194 -4.63 -4.07 -11.59
N GLN A 195 -5.94 -4.28 -11.44
CA GLN A 195 -6.77 -4.94 -12.45
C GLN A 195 -6.87 -4.11 -13.74
N THR A 196 -7.05 -2.79 -13.66
CA THR A 196 -7.07 -1.92 -14.86
C THR A 196 -5.71 -1.87 -15.56
N LEU A 197 -4.61 -1.75 -14.81
CA LEU A 197 -3.25 -1.75 -15.39
C LEU A 197 -2.90 -3.09 -16.05
N ARG A 198 -3.36 -4.23 -15.49
CA ARG A 198 -3.24 -5.55 -16.15
C ARG A 198 -4.00 -5.60 -17.47
N ALA A 199 -5.24 -5.10 -17.50
CA ALA A 199 -6.03 -5.06 -18.75
C ALA A 199 -5.42 -4.12 -19.80
N GLU A 200 -4.77 -3.03 -19.40
CA GLU A 200 -4.03 -2.14 -20.29
C GLU A 200 -2.75 -2.78 -20.83
N LEU A 201 -1.99 -3.49 -20.00
CA LEU A 201 -0.82 -4.27 -20.42
C LEU A 201 -1.21 -5.39 -21.39
N GLU A 202 -2.30 -6.13 -21.15
CA GLU A 202 -2.81 -7.11 -22.11
C GLU A 202 -3.24 -6.46 -23.44
N ARG A 203 -3.87 -5.27 -23.39
CA ARG A 203 -4.26 -4.52 -24.59
C ARG A 203 -3.02 -4.05 -25.37
N GLN A 204 -1.98 -3.59 -24.68
CA GLN A 204 -0.69 -3.24 -25.30
C GLN A 204 0.01 -4.46 -25.90
N GLY A 205 0.06 -5.59 -25.19
CA GLY A 205 0.60 -6.85 -25.70
C GLY A 205 -0.07 -7.30 -27.00
N ARG A 206 -1.41 -7.37 -27.02
CA ARG A 206 -2.19 -7.66 -28.23
C ARG A 206 -1.92 -6.66 -29.35
N SER A 207 -1.76 -5.38 -29.02
CA SER A 207 -1.43 -4.34 -30.00
C SER A 207 -0.05 -4.57 -30.62
N LEU A 208 0.97 -4.85 -29.80
CA LEU A 208 2.34 -5.15 -30.24
C LEU A 208 2.40 -6.44 -31.07
N GLU A 209 1.66 -7.49 -30.69
CA GLU A 209 1.52 -8.71 -31.50
C GLU A 209 0.90 -8.42 -32.88
N THR A 210 -0.05 -7.50 -32.99
CA THR A 210 -0.58 -7.06 -34.31
C THR A 210 0.33 -6.08 -35.06
N SER A 211 1.28 -5.41 -34.40
CA SER A 211 2.33 -4.66 -35.08
C SER A 211 3.34 -5.63 -35.68
N ARG A 212 3.87 -6.53 -34.83
CA ARG A 212 4.82 -7.57 -35.20
C ARG A 212 4.33 -8.44 -36.36
N ARG A 213 3.05 -8.85 -36.39
CA ARG A 213 2.51 -9.61 -37.53
C ARG A 213 2.54 -8.80 -38.84
N ARG A 214 2.24 -7.50 -38.79
CA ARG A 214 2.36 -6.61 -39.96
C ARG A 214 3.82 -6.40 -40.38
N GLU A 215 4.73 -6.36 -39.42
CA GLU A 215 6.17 -6.33 -39.69
C GLU A 215 6.62 -7.63 -40.38
N GLU A 216 6.21 -8.80 -39.87
CA GLU A 216 6.46 -10.11 -40.47
C GLU A 216 5.82 -10.26 -41.87
N GLU A 217 4.61 -9.70 -42.09
CA GLU A 217 3.92 -9.60 -43.38
C GLU A 217 4.67 -8.68 -44.37
N LEU A 218 5.04 -7.46 -43.97
CA LEU A 218 5.78 -6.51 -44.80
C LEU A 218 7.19 -7.00 -45.14
N GLU A 219 7.85 -7.72 -44.23
CA GLU A 219 9.11 -8.39 -44.56
C GLU A 219 8.92 -9.53 -45.58
N ALA A 220 7.76 -10.20 -45.62
CA ALA A 220 7.45 -11.20 -46.65
C ALA A 220 7.22 -10.52 -48.01
N GLU A 221 6.41 -9.47 -48.06
CA GLU A 221 6.21 -8.66 -49.28
C GLU A 221 7.55 -8.12 -49.83
N LEU A 222 8.45 -7.64 -48.95
CA LEU A 222 9.78 -7.16 -49.34
C LEU A 222 10.67 -8.28 -49.91
N ARG A 223 10.56 -9.51 -49.39
CA ARG A 223 11.29 -10.68 -49.93
C ARG A 223 10.75 -11.08 -51.30
N GLU A 224 9.43 -11.07 -51.48
CA GLU A 224 8.78 -11.38 -52.77
C GLU A 224 9.14 -10.33 -53.83
N ALA A 225 8.99 -9.05 -53.52
CA ALA A 225 9.41 -7.95 -54.40
C ALA A 225 10.92 -8.01 -54.75
N GLY A 226 11.75 -8.47 -53.81
CA GLY A 226 13.17 -8.75 -54.06
C GLY A 226 13.39 -9.86 -55.10
N LEU A 227 12.66 -10.97 -54.99
CA LEU A 227 12.72 -12.09 -55.95
C LEU A 227 12.17 -11.68 -57.34
N GLU A 228 11.11 -10.87 -57.39
CA GLU A 228 10.61 -10.28 -58.63
C GLU A 228 11.64 -9.35 -59.28
N ALA A 229 12.28 -8.47 -58.52
CA ALA A 229 13.33 -7.59 -59.00
C ALA A 229 14.55 -8.37 -59.53
N GLU A 230 14.96 -9.46 -58.87
CA GLU A 230 15.98 -10.37 -59.42
C GLU A 230 15.52 -11.06 -60.72
N SER A 231 14.25 -11.46 -60.81
CA SER A 231 13.67 -12.09 -62.01
C SER A 231 13.67 -11.13 -63.21
N LEU A 232 13.22 -9.89 -63.00
CA LEU A 232 13.25 -8.82 -63.99
C LEU A 232 14.69 -8.45 -64.38
N ALA A 233 15.63 -8.44 -63.43
CA ALA A 233 17.04 -8.23 -63.72
C ALA A 233 17.64 -9.36 -64.59
N ARG A 234 17.29 -10.63 -64.32
CA ARG A 234 17.67 -11.78 -65.15
C ARG A 234 17.10 -11.68 -66.56
N GLY A 235 15.82 -11.32 -66.70
CA GLY A 235 15.17 -11.12 -68.00
C GLY A 235 15.80 -9.99 -68.81
N ARG A 236 16.13 -8.86 -68.16
CA ARG A 236 16.87 -7.74 -68.78
C ARG A 236 18.27 -8.17 -69.22
N ASP A 237 19.01 -8.89 -68.38
CA ASP A 237 20.34 -9.42 -68.72
C ASP A 237 20.28 -10.39 -69.92
N GLN A 238 19.24 -11.22 -70.01
CA GLN A 238 18.99 -12.10 -71.17
C GLN A 238 18.69 -11.29 -72.43
N ALA A 239 17.76 -10.33 -72.37
CA ALA A 239 17.40 -9.46 -73.49
C ALA A 239 18.61 -8.66 -74.03
N LEU A 240 19.53 -8.23 -73.16
CA LEU A 240 20.79 -7.58 -73.56
C LEU A 240 21.75 -8.52 -74.30
N LEU A 241 21.83 -9.79 -73.89
CA LEU A 241 22.62 -10.81 -74.59
C LEU A 241 22.01 -11.16 -75.96
N GLU A 242 20.68 -11.21 -76.06
CA GLU A 242 19.97 -11.42 -77.33
C GLU A 242 20.11 -10.22 -78.26
N ALA A 243 19.99 -8.99 -77.75
CA ALA A 243 20.24 -7.77 -78.52
C ALA A 243 21.66 -7.74 -79.09
N SER A 244 22.68 -7.98 -78.25
CA SER A 244 24.08 -8.02 -78.71
C SER A 244 24.36 -9.15 -79.71
N ARG A 245 23.63 -10.28 -79.61
CA ARG A 245 23.69 -11.34 -80.62
C ARG A 245 23.08 -10.90 -81.94
N LEU A 246 21.89 -10.29 -81.92
CA LEU A 246 21.22 -9.77 -83.12
C LEU A 246 22.02 -8.64 -83.78
N GLU A 247 22.74 -7.83 -83.01
CA GLU A 247 23.70 -6.85 -83.52
C GLU A 247 24.87 -7.53 -84.25
N GLN A 248 25.48 -8.57 -83.69
CA GLN A 248 26.54 -9.34 -84.36
C GLN A 248 26.04 -10.05 -85.63
N GLU A 249 24.81 -10.59 -85.63
CA GLU A 249 24.19 -11.20 -86.82
C GLU A 249 23.88 -10.14 -87.90
N LYS A 250 23.42 -8.94 -87.50
CA LYS A 250 23.25 -7.77 -88.38
C LYS A 250 24.57 -7.28 -88.97
N GLU A 251 25.64 -7.18 -88.18
CA GLU A 251 26.98 -6.82 -88.66
C GLU A 251 27.52 -7.85 -89.66
N ALA A 252 27.34 -9.14 -89.39
CA ALA A 252 27.72 -10.21 -90.33
C ALA A 252 26.98 -10.07 -91.67
N CYS A 253 25.65 -9.90 -91.64
CA CYS A 253 24.84 -9.65 -92.83
C CYS A 253 25.25 -8.37 -93.59
N GLN A 254 25.63 -7.30 -92.88
CA GLN A 254 26.15 -6.08 -93.51
C GLN A 254 27.51 -6.32 -94.20
N LEU A 255 28.42 -7.05 -93.57
CA LEU A 255 29.71 -7.42 -94.17
C LEU A 255 29.55 -8.35 -95.39
N GLU A 256 28.57 -9.26 -95.38
CA GLU A 256 28.24 -10.09 -96.54
C GLU A 256 27.62 -9.28 -97.69
N LEU A 257 26.69 -8.36 -97.40
CA LEU A 257 26.15 -7.42 -98.38
C LEU A 257 27.25 -6.50 -98.96
N GLU A 258 28.20 -6.05 -98.15
CA GLU A 258 29.39 -5.36 -98.64
C GLU A 258 30.28 -6.24 -99.52
N GLY A 259 30.46 -7.50 -99.16
CA GLY A 259 31.18 -8.51 -99.96
C GLY A 259 30.54 -8.66 -101.33
N GLN A 260 29.23 -8.92 -101.38
CA GLN A 260 28.45 -9.01 -102.62
C GLN A 260 28.51 -7.71 -103.43
N ARG A 261 28.49 -6.53 -102.79
CA ARG A 261 28.69 -5.23 -103.47
C ARG A 261 30.13 -5.05 -104.00
N LYS A 262 31.14 -5.62 -103.35
CA LYS A 262 32.55 -5.60 -103.81
C LYS A 262 32.73 -6.57 -105.00
N GLU A 263 32.16 -7.77 -104.91
CA GLU A 263 32.11 -8.75 -106.02
C GLU A 263 31.30 -8.23 -107.22
N GLY A 264 30.13 -7.63 -107.00
CA GLY A 264 29.33 -7.04 -108.08
C GLY A 264 30.13 -6.01 -108.87
N ARG A 265 30.80 -5.08 -108.18
CA ARG A 265 31.72 -4.11 -108.79
C ARG A 265 32.95 -4.74 -109.46
N GLN A 266 33.36 -5.95 -109.09
CA GLN A 266 34.38 -6.70 -109.81
C GLN A 266 33.81 -7.33 -111.09
N ARG A 267 32.66 -8.00 -110.99
CA ARG A 267 31.95 -8.60 -112.14
C ARG A 267 31.57 -7.54 -113.18
N GLU A 268 31.21 -6.33 -112.75
CA GLU A 268 31.00 -5.16 -113.62
C GLU A 268 32.26 -4.75 -114.38
N ARG A 269 33.43 -4.71 -113.71
CA ARG A 269 34.72 -4.40 -114.34
C ARG A 269 35.16 -5.48 -115.31
N GLU A 270 34.89 -6.75 -114.98
CA GLU A 270 35.17 -7.89 -115.86
C GLU A 270 34.24 -7.91 -117.06
N ALA A 271 32.94 -7.65 -116.88
CA ALA A 271 31.98 -7.46 -117.96
C ALA A 271 32.30 -6.26 -118.84
N ALA A 272 32.81 -5.15 -118.28
CA ALA A 272 33.27 -4.00 -119.06
C ALA A 272 34.51 -4.32 -119.91
N ARG A 273 35.47 -5.08 -119.39
CA ARG A 273 36.62 -5.60 -120.17
C ARG A 273 36.16 -6.53 -121.29
N LEU A 274 35.24 -7.44 -120.99
CA LEU A 274 34.68 -8.37 -121.99
C LEU A 274 33.91 -7.62 -123.08
N ARG A 275 33.13 -6.58 -122.74
CA ARG A 275 32.49 -5.68 -123.71
C ARG A 275 33.53 -4.98 -124.59
N GLN A 276 34.56 -4.37 -124.00
CA GLN A 276 35.63 -3.70 -124.75
C GLN A 276 36.37 -4.68 -125.69
N GLN A 277 36.58 -5.94 -125.27
CA GLN A 277 37.12 -6.98 -126.13
C GLN A 277 36.15 -7.32 -127.28
N LEU A 278 34.86 -7.46 -127.01
CA LEU A 278 33.82 -7.80 -127.99
C LEU A 278 33.58 -6.65 -128.99
N GLU A 279 33.65 -5.40 -128.54
CA GLU A 279 33.68 -4.20 -129.38
C GLU A 279 34.93 -4.20 -130.27
N SER A 280 36.11 -4.52 -129.73
CA SER A 280 37.36 -4.59 -130.52
C SER A 280 37.34 -5.72 -131.56
N THR A 281 36.70 -6.86 -131.27
CA THR A 281 36.53 -7.95 -132.25
C THR A 281 35.40 -7.65 -133.23
N SER A 282 34.34 -6.93 -132.84
CA SER A 282 33.33 -6.41 -133.79
C SER A 282 33.99 -5.48 -134.80
N LEU A 283 34.75 -4.47 -134.34
CA LEU A 283 35.47 -3.55 -135.22
C LEU A 283 36.50 -4.27 -136.13
N ALA A 284 37.17 -5.30 -135.61
CA ALA A 284 38.06 -6.13 -136.43
C ALA A 284 37.31 -6.98 -137.47
N LEU A 285 36.15 -7.53 -137.12
CA LEU A 285 35.25 -8.27 -138.03
C LEU A 285 34.57 -7.34 -139.04
N GLU A 286 34.25 -6.11 -138.67
CA GLU A 286 33.73 -5.07 -139.56
C GLU A 286 34.78 -4.64 -140.57
N HIS A 287 36.01 -4.37 -140.13
CA HIS A 287 37.15 -4.10 -141.03
C HIS A 287 37.47 -5.32 -141.92
N SER A 288 37.31 -6.55 -141.41
CA SER A 288 37.42 -7.78 -142.21
C SER A 288 36.29 -7.91 -143.25
N ASN A 289 35.04 -7.60 -142.88
CA ASN A 289 33.90 -7.55 -143.79
C ASN A 289 34.02 -6.42 -144.82
N GLN A 290 34.60 -5.27 -144.46
CA GLN A 290 34.91 -4.18 -145.37
C GLN A 290 36.00 -4.60 -146.37
N ARG A 291 37.03 -5.34 -145.94
CA ARG A 291 37.99 -5.99 -146.84
C ARG A 291 37.35 -7.04 -147.74
N ALA A 292 36.46 -7.89 -147.22
CA ALA A 292 35.74 -8.88 -148.02
C ALA A 292 34.88 -8.20 -149.10
N ARG A 293 34.13 -7.15 -148.73
CA ARG A 293 33.35 -6.34 -149.67
C ARG A 293 34.23 -5.60 -150.69
N ALA A 294 35.41 -5.13 -150.29
CA ALA A 294 36.37 -4.53 -151.22
C ALA A 294 36.87 -5.54 -152.26
N LEU A 295 37.16 -6.78 -151.84
CA LEU A 295 37.56 -7.88 -152.73
C LEU A 295 36.42 -8.35 -153.66
N ASP A 296 35.17 -8.38 -153.17
CA ASP A 296 33.98 -8.59 -154.00
C ASP A 296 33.85 -7.50 -155.07
N THR A 297 34.03 -6.22 -154.70
CA THR A 297 33.95 -5.10 -155.68
C THR A 297 35.07 -5.11 -156.71
N GLU A 298 36.17 -5.80 -156.47
CA GLU A 298 37.28 -5.93 -157.42
C GLU A 298 37.02 -6.97 -158.53
N HIS A 299 36.00 -7.85 -158.38
CA HIS A 299 35.85 -9.05 -159.21
C HIS A 299 34.57 -9.19 -160.04
N ARG A 300 33.68 -8.17 -160.14
CA ARG A 300 32.67 -8.17 -161.22
C ARG A 300 32.14 -6.82 -161.69
N TYR A 301 32.70 -6.34 -162.81
CA TYR A 301 32.18 -5.23 -163.60
C TYR A 301 31.39 -5.75 -164.81
N THR A 302 30.05 -5.65 -164.81
CA THR A 302 29.16 -5.59 -166.02
C THR A 302 27.67 -5.49 -165.64
N HIS A 303 26.98 -4.44 -166.13
CA HIS A 303 25.55 -4.26 -166.54
C HIS A 303 24.40 -5.17 -165.98
N THR A 304 23.13 -4.78 -165.79
CA THR A 304 22.30 -3.54 -165.95
C THR A 304 20.96 -3.79 -165.18
N HIS A 305 20.15 -2.82 -164.73
CA HIS A 305 19.17 -2.07 -165.55
C HIS A 305 18.43 -0.93 -164.78
N THR A 306 17.67 -0.15 -165.55
CA THR A 306 16.65 0.90 -165.23
C THR A 306 15.53 0.49 -164.23
N HIS A 307 14.66 1.36 -163.67
CA HIS A 307 14.06 2.60 -164.24
C HIS A 307 13.46 3.59 -163.17
N THR A 308 13.16 4.82 -163.59
CA THR A 308 12.33 5.87 -162.94
C THR A 308 10.84 5.46 -162.77
N HIS A 309 9.97 6.12 -162.00
CA HIS A 309 9.56 7.53 -162.11
C HIS A 309 8.72 8.05 -160.90
N THR A 310 8.58 9.37 -160.81
CA THR A 310 7.80 10.16 -159.82
C THR A 310 6.28 10.17 -160.07
N HIS A 311 5.47 10.48 -159.06
CA HIS A 311 4.29 11.35 -159.27
C HIS A 311 3.92 12.16 -158.02
N THR A 312 3.39 13.36 -158.23
CA THR A 312 2.84 14.27 -157.21
C THR A 312 1.41 14.61 -157.60
N HIS A 313 0.48 14.82 -156.65
CA HIS A 313 -0.75 15.52 -157.00
C HIS A 313 -1.31 16.36 -155.85
N THR A 314 -1.34 17.67 -156.08
CA THR A 314 -2.05 18.66 -155.27
C THR A 314 -3.37 18.98 -155.95
N HIS A 315 -4.50 18.98 -155.25
CA HIS A 315 -5.54 19.97 -155.52
C HIS A 315 -6.46 20.21 -154.32
N THR A 316 -6.97 21.43 -154.22
CA THR A 316 -7.95 21.87 -153.23
C THR A 316 -9.34 22.01 -153.88
N HIS A 317 -10.41 22.10 -153.06
CA HIS A 317 -11.25 23.31 -152.94
C HIS A 317 -12.71 23.02 -152.47
N ILE A 318 -12.96 23.20 -151.17
CA ILE A 318 -14.15 23.79 -150.50
C ILE A 318 -15.56 23.47 -151.04
N HIS A 319 -16.43 22.81 -150.24
CA HIS A 319 -17.64 23.46 -149.66
C HIS A 319 -18.44 22.72 -148.52
N THR A 320 -18.86 23.50 -147.52
CA THR A 320 -20.09 23.44 -146.66
C THR A 320 -20.54 22.28 -145.75
N HIS A 321 -19.81 21.19 -145.47
CA HIS A 321 -20.23 20.25 -144.38
C HIS A 321 -19.19 19.87 -143.31
N THR A 322 -18.00 20.48 -143.31
CA THR A 322 -16.94 20.20 -142.33
C THR A 322 -17.24 20.64 -140.89
N TRP A 323 -18.11 21.64 -140.68
CA TRP A 323 -18.35 22.20 -139.34
C TRP A 323 -19.06 21.24 -138.36
N THR A 324 -20.08 20.49 -138.78
CA THR A 324 -20.85 19.64 -137.87
C THR A 324 -20.05 18.43 -137.36
N LEU A 325 -19.25 17.78 -138.21
CA LEU A 325 -18.42 16.64 -137.82
C LEU A 325 -17.22 17.05 -136.96
N VAL A 326 -16.63 18.23 -137.20
CA VAL A 326 -15.56 18.78 -136.35
C VAL A 326 -16.13 19.21 -134.99
N LEU A 327 -17.30 19.87 -134.96
CA LEU A 327 -17.99 20.20 -133.71
C LEU A 327 -18.37 18.94 -132.91
N LEU A 328 -18.88 17.88 -133.54
CA LEU A 328 -19.20 16.63 -132.86
C LEU A 328 -17.96 15.96 -132.26
N LYS A 329 -16.83 15.90 -132.99
CA LYS A 329 -15.56 15.39 -132.43
C LYS A 329 -15.05 16.27 -131.29
N ALA A 330 -15.06 17.59 -131.45
CA ALA A 330 -14.65 18.52 -130.41
C ALA A 330 -15.54 18.40 -129.16
N HIS A 331 -16.85 18.22 -129.33
CA HIS A 331 -17.80 18.01 -128.24
C HIS A 331 -17.56 16.69 -127.50
N VAL A 332 -17.26 15.59 -128.20
CA VAL A 332 -16.89 14.31 -127.57
C VAL A 332 -15.57 14.44 -126.80
N TYR A 333 -14.54 15.05 -127.39
CA TYR A 333 -13.26 15.29 -126.68
C TYR A 333 -13.43 16.23 -125.48
N LEU A 334 -14.23 17.29 -125.58
CA LEU A 334 -14.54 18.18 -124.46
C LEU A 334 -15.34 17.47 -123.37
N HIS A 335 -16.34 16.65 -123.71
CA HIS A 335 -17.09 15.85 -122.76
C HIS A 335 -16.17 14.86 -122.02
N GLN A 336 -15.30 14.15 -122.75
CA GLN A 336 -14.37 13.19 -122.16
C GLN A 336 -13.31 13.90 -121.29
N ALA A 337 -12.82 15.06 -121.69
CA ALA A 337 -11.92 15.89 -120.89
C ALA A 337 -12.60 16.44 -119.62
N LEU A 338 -13.85 16.88 -119.71
CA LEU A 338 -14.67 17.34 -118.58
C LEU A 338 -14.97 16.18 -117.61
N GLU A 339 -15.23 14.98 -118.13
CA GLU A 339 -15.45 13.79 -117.32
C GLU A 339 -14.16 13.34 -116.60
N ILE A 340 -13.01 13.39 -117.27
CA ILE A 340 -11.70 13.16 -116.64
C ILE A 340 -11.42 14.24 -115.58
N ALA A 341 -11.66 15.52 -115.88
CA ALA A 341 -11.45 16.63 -114.95
C ALA A 341 -12.34 16.52 -113.71
N THR A 342 -13.62 16.15 -113.86
CA THR A 342 -14.55 15.95 -112.73
C THR A 342 -14.24 14.69 -111.93
N ARG A 343 -13.76 13.60 -112.56
CA ARG A 343 -13.24 12.41 -111.87
C ARG A 343 -11.97 12.75 -111.06
N LEU A 344 -11.02 13.49 -111.64
CA LEU A 344 -9.81 13.96 -110.96
C LEU A 344 -10.14 14.92 -109.82
N HIS A 345 -11.05 15.88 -110.02
CA HIS A 345 -11.50 16.79 -108.98
C HIS A 345 -12.15 16.04 -107.80
N LYS A 346 -13.01 15.05 -108.07
CA LYS A 346 -13.55 14.17 -107.03
C LYS A 346 -12.46 13.40 -106.29
N ALA A 347 -11.46 12.84 -106.98
CA ALA A 347 -10.35 12.12 -106.36
C ALA A 347 -9.50 13.04 -105.46
N VAL A 348 -9.22 14.28 -105.89
CA VAL A 348 -8.49 15.29 -105.10
C VAL A 348 -9.31 15.73 -103.88
N VAL A 349 -10.63 15.90 -104.01
CA VAL A 349 -11.52 16.22 -102.89
C VAL A 349 -11.58 15.06 -101.88
N ILE A 350 -11.66 13.81 -102.33
CA ILE A 350 -11.65 12.62 -101.46
C ILE A 350 -10.31 12.51 -100.72
N ALA A 351 -9.17 12.58 -101.43
CA ALA A 351 -7.85 12.53 -100.81
C ALA A 351 -7.62 13.70 -99.83
N GLY A 352 -8.16 14.89 -100.12
CA GLY A 352 -8.17 16.03 -99.21
C GLY A 352 -9.03 15.80 -97.95
N GLN A 353 -10.20 15.17 -98.11
CA GLN A 353 -11.07 14.79 -97.00
C GLN A 353 -10.42 13.70 -96.12
N GLU A 354 -9.82 12.68 -96.71
CA GLU A 354 -9.07 11.63 -96.02
C GLU A 354 -7.89 12.22 -95.23
N ALA A 355 -7.09 13.10 -95.85
CA ALA A 355 -5.98 13.77 -95.17
C ALA A 355 -6.45 14.68 -94.01
N LEU A 356 -7.61 15.31 -94.12
CA LEU A 356 -8.22 16.07 -93.02
C LEU A 356 -8.74 15.17 -91.89
N LEU A 357 -9.32 14.00 -92.23
CA LEU A 357 -9.77 13.02 -91.23
C LEU A 357 -8.59 12.39 -90.49
N SER A 358 -7.49 12.03 -91.17
CA SER A 358 -6.28 11.54 -90.51
C SER A 358 -5.65 12.60 -89.58
N ARG A 359 -5.63 13.87 -90.00
CA ARG A 359 -5.16 14.97 -89.13
C ARG A 359 -6.09 15.20 -87.94
N LEU A 360 -7.40 15.02 -88.10
CA LEU A 360 -8.36 15.08 -87.01
C LEU A 360 -8.13 13.94 -86.01
N SER A 361 -8.00 12.71 -86.48
CA SER A 361 -7.68 11.52 -85.65
C SER A 361 -6.41 11.75 -84.84
N GLN A 362 -5.30 12.14 -85.49
CA GLN A 362 -4.02 12.44 -84.84
C GLN A 362 -4.15 13.55 -83.78
N SER A 363 -4.98 14.57 -84.02
CA SER A 363 -5.25 15.62 -83.03
C SER A 363 -6.11 15.13 -81.87
N GLN A 364 -7.03 14.20 -82.10
CA GLN A 364 -7.87 13.58 -81.06
C GLN A 364 -7.03 12.63 -80.20
N GLU A 365 -6.23 11.76 -80.81
CA GLU A 365 -5.25 10.89 -80.14
C GLU A 365 -4.28 11.69 -79.26
N ALA A 366 -3.75 12.81 -79.75
CA ALA A 366 -2.93 13.72 -78.97
C ALA A 366 -3.69 14.39 -77.81
N CYS A 367 -4.98 14.72 -77.99
CA CYS A 367 -5.83 15.23 -76.91
C CYS A 367 -6.14 14.18 -75.84
N GLU A 368 -6.40 12.93 -76.22
CA GLU A 368 -6.59 11.85 -75.26
C GLU A 368 -5.31 11.57 -74.48
N HIS A 369 -4.14 11.51 -75.13
CA HIS A 369 -2.88 11.32 -74.42
C HIS A 369 -2.57 12.47 -73.43
N LEU A 370 -2.90 13.72 -73.79
CA LEU A 370 -2.78 14.85 -72.85
C LEU A 370 -3.78 14.76 -71.68
N LYS A 371 -4.98 14.22 -71.88
CA LYS A 371 -5.91 13.91 -70.77
C LYS A 371 -5.35 12.81 -69.87
N GLU A 372 -4.83 11.71 -70.43
CA GLU A 372 -4.21 10.62 -69.66
C GLU A 372 -3.05 11.14 -68.80
N GLN A 373 -2.19 12.01 -69.35
CA GLN A 373 -1.13 12.68 -68.60
C GLN A 373 -1.69 13.58 -67.48
N LEU A 374 -2.72 14.39 -67.76
CA LEU A 374 -3.37 15.23 -66.74
C LEU A 374 -4.05 14.41 -65.64
N GLU A 375 -4.67 13.27 -65.97
CA GLU A 375 -5.24 12.36 -64.97
C GLU A 375 -4.15 11.64 -64.16
N SER A 376 -3.05 11.23 -64.80
CA SER A 376 -1.88 10.69 -64.10
C SER A 376 -1.33 11.70 -63.11
N LEU A 377 -1.12 12.96 -63.52
CA LEU A 377 -0.67 14.05 -62.64
C LEU A 377 -1.68 14.33 -61.52
N ARG A 378 -2.98 14.25 -61.76
CA ARG A 378 -4.02 14.34 -60.71
C ARG A 378 -3.92 13.19 -59.70
N ARG A 379 -3.76 11.94 -60.15
CA ARG A 379 -3.55 10.77 -59.27
C ARG A 379 -2.31 10.94 -58.40
N HIS A 380 -1.19 11.39 -58.97
CA HIS A 380 0.03 11.69 -58.22
C HIS A 380 -0.16 12.85 -57.23
N SER A 381 -0.88 13.92 -57.62
CA SER A 381 -1.19 15.04 -56.72
C SER A 381 -2.06 14.62 -55.53
N ILE A 382 -3.00 13.69 -55.73
CA ILE A 382 -3.82 13.11 -54.65
C ILE A 382 -2.95 12.24 -53.74
N GLY A 383 -2.14 11.32 -54.30
CA GLY A 383 -1.24 10.49 -53.49
C GLY A 383 -0.21 11.29 -52.68
N LEU A 384 0.27 12.41 -53.21
CA LEU A 384 1.12 13.37 -52.48
C LEU A 384 0.34 14.11 -51.38
N GLN A 385 -0.92 14.47 -51.62
CA GLN A 385 -1.79 15.09 -50.62
C GLN A 385 -2.10 14.09 -49.49
N ASP A 386 -2.45 12.86 -49.81
CA ASP A 386 -2.69 11.77 -48.85
C ASP A 386 -1.42 11.53 -48.01
N SER A 387 -0.26 11.39 -48.64
CA SER A 387 1.04 11.26 -47.97
C SER A 387 1.33 12.45 -47.04
N CYS A 388 1.00 13.67 -47.46
CA CYS A 388 1.14 14.86 -46.61
C CYS A 388 0.22 14.82 -45.40
N THR A 389 -1.04 14.37 -45.55
CA THR A 389 -1.94 14.20 -44.40
C THR A 389 -1.51 13.07 -43.46
N GLN A 390 -0.93 11.98 -43.97
CA GLN A 390 -0.37 10.90 -43.15
C GLN A 390 0.85 11.37 -42.35
N LEU A 391 1.75 12.14 -42.96
CA LEU A 391 2.86 12.77 -42.24
C LEU A 391 2.35 13.77 -41.19
N GLN A 392 1.27 14.51 -41.48
CA GLN A 392 0.65 15.42 -40.52
C GLN A 392 -0.01 14.68 -39.34
N THR A 393 -0.74 13.58 -39.58
CA THR A 393 -1.35 12.80 -38.48
C THR A 393 -0.29 12.14 -37.61
N LEU A 394 0.74 11.52 -38.19
CA LEU A 394 1.90 10.99 -37.47
C LEU A 394 2.60 12.07 -36.63
N ASN A 395 2.76 13.28 -37.18
CA ASN A 395 3.35 14.41 -36.43
C ASN A 395 2.46 14.80 -35.22
N THR A 396 1.14 14.88 -35.39
CA THR A 396 0.22 15.16 -34.27
C THR A 396 0.19 14.03 -33.22
N GLN A 397 0.33 12.77 -33.63
CA GLN A 397 0.44 11.63 -32.71
C GLN A 397 1.73 11.74 -31.88
N LEU A 398 2.87 11.99 -32.52
CA LEU A 398 4.15 12.17 -31.82
C LEU A 398 4.14 13.39 -30.88
N GLN A 399 3.47 14.48 -31.24
CA GLN A 399 3.25 15.62 -30.33
C GLN A 399 2.40 15.23 -29.10
N VAL A 400 1.34 14.44 -29.27
CA VAL A 400 0.50 13.95 -28.16
C VAL A 400 1.27 12.96 -27.27
N GLU A 401 2.09 12.08 -27.86
CA GLU A 401 2.97 11.19 -27.10
C GLU A 401 4.05 11.97 -26.33
N GLN A 402 4.69 12.96 -26.95
CA GLN A 402 5.64 13.85 -26.28
C GLN A 402 4.98 14.61 -25.11
N ALA A 403 3.76 15.13 -25.30
CA ALA A 403 3.00 15.77 -24.24
C ALA A 403 2.66 14.79 -23.10
N SER A 404 2.19 13.58 -23.43
CA SER A 404 1.88 12.51 -22.48
C SER A 404 3.12 12.10 -21.66
N LEU A 405 4.24 11.84 -22.33
CA LEU A 405 5.51 11.50 -21.68
C LEU A 405 6.04 12.64 -20.80
N SER A 406 5.91 13.90 -21.23
CA SER A 406 6.31 15.05 -20.41
C SER A 406 5.46 15.20 -19.14
N SER A 407 4.16 14.90 -19.22
CA SER A 407 3.23 14.88 -18.09
C SER A 407 3.55 13.72 -17.12
N GLN A 408 3.81 12.52 -17.65
CA GLN A 408 4.23 11.37 -16.85
C GLN A 408 5.57 11.63 -16.14
N HIS A 409 6.55 12.24 -16.83
CA HIS A 409 7.83 12.62 -16.25
C HIS A 409 7.66 13.65 -15.12
N ALA A 410 6.83 14.68 -15.32
CA ALA A 410 6.50 15.65 -14.27
C ALA A 410 5.82 15.00 -13.05
N ALA A 411 4.90 14.06 -13.27
CA ALA A 411 4.24 13.31 -12.19
C ALA A 411 5.20 12.37 -11.43
N VAL A 412 6.18 11.78 -12.12
CA VAL A 412 7.24 11.00 -11.47
C VAL A 412 8.15 11.90 -10.64
N LEU A 413 8.61 13.04 -11.16
CA LEU A 413 9.42 14.01 -10.40
C LEU A 413 8.68 14.53 -9.15
N ALA A 414 7.39 14.84 -9.26
CA ALA A 414 6.57 15.22 -8.10
C ALA A 414 6.59 14.11 -7.03
N ARG A 415 6.34 12.85 -7.43
CA ARG A 415 6.39 11.70 -6.51
C ARG A 415 7.77 11.46 -5.89
N CYS A 416 8.86 11.71 -6.62
CA CYS A 416 10.21 11.67 -6.08
C CYS A 416 10.39 12.74 -4.98
N SER A 417 10.04 14.00 -5.26
CA SER A 417 10.12 15.08 -4.26
C SER A 417 9.24 14.85 -3.03
N GLU A 418 8.06 14.25 -3.18
CA GLU A 418 7.23 13.80 -2.06
C GLU A 418 7.92 12.71 -1.23
N SER A 419 8.61 11.75 -1.87
CA SER A 419 9.32 10.69 -1.15
C SER A 419 10.55 11.21 -0.41
N GLU A 420 11.31 12.13 -1.03
CA GLU A 420 12.45 12.81 -0.41
C GLU A 420 12.01 13.62 0.81
N ALA A 421 10.91 14.37 0.70
CA ALA A 421 10.33 15.11 1.82
C ALA A 421 9.87 14.19 2.98
N ARG A 422 9.31 13.00 2.67
CA ARG A 422 8.94 12.01 3.69
C ARG A 422 10.17 11.38 4.36
N CYS A 423 11.23 11.10 3.61
CA CYS A 423 12.50 10.64 4.19
C CYS A 423 13.11 11.70 5.13
N ALA A 424 13.13 12.97 4.72
CA ALA A 424 13.61 14.07 5.56
C ALA A 424 12.76 14.27 6.83
N ALA A 425 11.44 14.05 6.77
CA ALA A 425 10.56 14.08 7.94
C ALA A 425 10.84 12.92 8.92
N LEU A 426 10.93 11.68 8.43
CA LEU A 426 11.26 10.51 9.25
C LEU A 426 12.67 10.60 9.87
N GLU A 427 13.63 11.18 9.15
CA GLU A 427 14.94 11.53 9.68
C GLU A 427 14.87 12.57 10.82
N ALA A 428 13.98 13.57 10.71
CA ALA A 428 13.79 14.58 11.75
C ALA A 428 13.12 13.96 12.99
N GLU A 429 12.09 13.15 12.81
CA GLU A 429 11.44 12.37 13.89
C GLU A 429 12.44 11.46 14.60
N SER A 430 13.26 10.71 13.85
CA SER A 430 14.34 9.89 14.41
C SER A 430 15.33 10.70 15.26
N LYS A 431 15.69 11.91 14.81
CA LYS A 431 16.56 12.84 15.56
C LYS A 431 15.88 13.44 16.79
N VAL A 432 14.54 13.45 16.87
CA VAL A 432 13.79 13.81 18.09
C VAL A 432 13.77 12.62 19.07
N TRP A 433 13.42 11.41 18.62
CA TRP A 433 13.42 10.22 19.47
C TRP A 433 14.78 9.93 20.13
N VAL A 434 15.89 10.17 19.42
CA VAL A 434 17.24 10.06 19.99
C VAL A 434 17.46 11.09 21.11
N ARG A 435 16.96 12.33 20.97
CA ARG A 435 17.06 13.35 22.03
C ARG A 435 16.20 13.00 23.25
N GLU A 436 14.97 12.54 23.04
CA GLU A 436 14.09 12.12 24.14
C GLU A 436 14.66 10.91 24.90
N ARG A 437 15.31 9.98 24.20
CA ARG A 437 16.08 8.89 24.82
C ARG A 437 17.26 9.42 25.64
N ASP A 438 18.04 10.36 25.09
CA ASP A 438 19.24 10.88 25.75
C ASP A 438 18.89 11.78 26.95
N GLU A 439 17.77 12.51 26.87
CA GLU A 439 17.18 13.24 28.00
C GLU A 439 16.64 12.30 29.09
N SER A 440 15.91 11.24 28.73
CA SER A 440 15.39 10.28 29.73
C SER A 440 16.52 9.49 30.40
N LEU A 441 17.58 9.14 29.67
CA LEU A 441 18.83 8.64 30.25
C LEU A 441 19.44 9.64 31.24
N ALA A 442 19.57 10.92 30.87
CA ALA A 442 20.09 11.96 31.76
C ALA A 442 19.22 12.16 33.02
N ARG A 443 17.89 12.08 32.90
CA ARG A 443 16.94 12.13 34.04
C ARG A 443 17.12 10.92 34.97
N MET A 444 17.25 9.70 34.43
CA MET A 444 17.52 8.50 35.22
C MET A 444 18.89 8.57 35.91
N GLU A 445 19.94 9.06 35.25
CA GLU A 445 21.23 9.25 35.92
C GLU A 445 21.19 10.34 37.00
N ALA A 446 20.37 11.39 36.84
CA ALA A 446 20.17 12.41 37.87
C ALA A 446 19.50 11.81 39.11
N LEU A 447 18.37 11.11 38.93
CA LEU A 447 17.70 10.37 40.00
C LEU A 447 18.63 9.38 40.69
N ARG A 448 19.47 8.65 39.93
CA ARG A 448 20.50 7.74 40.49
C ARG A 448 21.51 8.48 41.37
N ARG A 449 21.96 9.68 40.96
CA ARG A 449 22.88 10.53 41.76
C ARG A 449 22.20 11.11 43.01
N ASP A 450 20.91 11.41 42.94
CA ASP A 450 20.14 11.86 44.11
C ASP A 450 19.83 10.71 45.07
N GLN A 451 19.61 9.50 44.57
CA GLN A 451 19.53 8.29 45.38
C GLN A 451 20.86 7.99 46.10
N GLU A 452 22.00 8.11 45.40
CA GLU A 452 23.36 8.02 46.00
C GLU A 452 23.61 9.12 47.05
N ARG A 453 23.05 10.32 46.88
CA ARG A 453 23.11 11.40 47.91
C ARG A 453 22.25 11.07 49.12
N MET A 454 21.05 10.51 48.92
CA MET A 454 20.14 10.14 50.01
C MET A 454 20.69 8.99 50.85
N THR A 455 21.26 7.95 50.23
CA THR A 455 21.93 6.87 51.01
C THR A 455 23.12 7.41 51.80
N ALA A 456 23.95 8.27 51.20
CA ALA A 456 25.07 8.92 51.89
C ALA A 456 24.65 9.94 52.98
N LEU A 457 23.38 10.35 53.03
CA LEU A 457 22.80 11.12 54.14
C LEU A 457 22.23 10.19 55.23
N GLN A 458 21.60 9.07 54.85
CA GLN A 458 21.15 8.04 55.78
C GLN A 458 22.31 7.44 56.57
N GLU A 459 23.39 7.02 55.89
CA GLU A 459 24.61 6.50 56.53
C GLU A 459 25.21 7.48 57.56
N ARG A 460 25.11 8.80 57.31
CA ARG A 460 25.57 9.83 58.25
C ARG A 460 24.63 9.99 59.45
N GLN A 461 23.32 9.98 59.21
CA GLN A 461 22.33 10.05 60.29
C GLN A 461 22.40 8.81 61.19
N GLU A 462 22.63 7.63 60.62
CA GLU A 462 22.87 6.39 61.37
C GLU A 462 24.14 6.50 62.22
N ALA A 463 25.26 6.95 61.65
CA ALA A 463 26.50 7.17 62.41
C ALA A 463 26.37 8.25 63.52
N GLU A 464 25.63 9.33 63.28
CA GLU A 464 25.33 10.35 64.30
C GLU A 464 24.43 9.79 65.42
N LEU A 465 23.46 8.93 65.09
CA LEU A 465 22.61 8.24 66.06
C LEU A 465 23.39 7.21 66.88
N GLU A 466 24.30 6.45 66.27
CA GLU A 466 25.23 5.55 66.98
C GLU A 466 26.12 6.33 67.95
N GLU A 467 26.71 7.44 67.51
CA GLU A 467 27.55 8.29 68.37
C GLU A 467 26.75 8.92 69.53
N LEU A 468 25.48 9.30 69.31
CA LEU A 468 24.58 9.79 70.35
C LEU A 468 24.15 8.68 71.32
N LEU A 469 23.91 7.46 70.85
CA LEU A 469 23.62 6.30 71.69
C LEU A 469 24.84 5.93 72.56
N GLU A 470 26.05 5.98 72.00
CA GLU A 470 27.31 5.77 72.69
C GLU A 470 27.54 6.85 73.77
N LYS A 471 27.41 8.14 73.41
CA LYS A 471 27.44 9.27 74.36
C LYS A 471 26.39 9.13 75.47
N HIS A 472 25.18 8.68 75.15
CA HIS A 472 24.14 8.44 76.15
C HIS A 472 24.44 7.22 77.04
N SER A 473 25.09 6.19 76.52
CA SER A 473 25.62 5.05 77.28
C SER A 473 26.65 5.52 78.32
N GLN A 474 27.58 6.39 77.91
CA GLN A 474 28.61 7.00 78.75
C GLN A 474 28.02 7.98 79.78
N LEU A 475 27.03 8.78 79.40
CA LEU A 475 26.29 9.64 80.35
C LEU A 475 25.48 8.80 81.35
N ARG A 476 24.89 7.68 80.93
CA ARG A 476 24.16 6.76 81.82
C ARG A 476 25.10 6.06 82.81
N SER A 477 26.31 5.67 82.41
CA SER A 477 27.30 5.08 83.31
C SER A 477 27.90 6.12 84.27
N SER A 478 28.16 7.34 83.79
CA SER A 478 28.58 8.48 84.60
C SER A 478 27.51 8.91 85.61
N ASN A 479 26.25 9.00 85.21
CA ASN A 479 25.14 9.32 86.11
C ASN A 479 24.93 8.23 87.17
N ARG A 480 25.04 6.94 86.81
CA ARG A 480 25.09 5.82 87.78
C ARG A 480 26.29 5.86 88.72
N SER A 481 27.32 6.66 88.43
CA SER A 481 28.41 6.97 89.35
C SER A 481 28.04 8.15 90.25
N LEU A 482 27.51 9.23 89.68
CA LEU A 482 27.06 10.42 90.41
C LEU A 482 25.92 10.12 91.38
N GLU A 483 24.95 9.27 91.03
CA GLU A 483 23.86 8.82 91.92
C GLU A 483 24.41 8.14 93.19
N LYS A 484 25.50 7.36 93.08
CA LYS A 484 26.20 6.76 94.23
C LYS A 484 26.88 7.80 95.13
N HIS A 485 27.12 9.01 94.62
CA HIS A 485 27.66 10.14 95.38
C HIS A 485 26.58 11.10 95.90
N THR A 486 25.44 11.23 95.22
CA THR A 486 24.39 12.24 95.53
C THR A 486 23.28 11.76 96.46
N VAL A 487 23.09 10.44 96.66
CA VAL A 487 22.15 9.90 97.67
C VAL A 487 22.46 10.41 99.09
N SER A 488 23.68 10.90 99.35
CA SER A 488 24.06 11.53 100.62
C SER A 488 23.56 12.97 100.80
N HIS A 489 22.94 13.63 99.81
CA HIS A 489 22.78 15.10 99.84
C HIS A 489 21.55 15.67 99.11
N CYS A 490 20.36 15.64 99.74
CA CYS A 490 19.45 16.81 99.84
C CYS A 490 18.13 16.52 100.58
N SER A 491 17.92 17.18 101.72
CA SER A 491 16.58 17.50 102.24
C SER A 491 16.47 19.01 102.44
N PHE A 492 16.17 19.77 101.37
CA PHE A 492 16.00 21.22 101.49
C PHE A 492 15.16 21.88 100.39
N LYS A 493 14.48 22.98 100.75
CA LYS A 493 13.78 23.97 99.89
C LYS A 493 12.48 23.50 99.18
N CYS A 494 11.37 23.53 99.91
CA CYS A 494 10.01 23.45 99.35
C CYS A 494 9.17 24.73 99.62
N SER A 495 9.64 25.89 99.16
CA SER A 495 8.88 27.16 99.30
C SER A 495 8.94 28.08 98.08
N THR A 496 10.05 28.13 97.33
CA THR A 496 10.14 28.83 96.03
C THR A 496 9.35 28.12 94.91
N ARG A 497 8.56 27.09 95.25
CA ARG A 497 8.00 26.15 94.28
C ARG A 497 6.78 26.71 93.56
N HIS A 498 5.86 27.40 94.22
CA HIS A 498 4.51 27.65 93.64
C HIS A 498 4.51 28.61 92.43
N ILE A 499 5.13 29.80 92.55
CA ILE A 499 5.20 30.77 91.43
C ILE A 499 6.06 30.22 90.29
N ARG A 500 7.16 29.52 90.60
CA ARG A 500 7.95 28.79 89.58
C ARG A 500 7.16 27.63 88.96
N MET A 501 6.29 26.94 89.69
CA MET A 501 5.44 25.88 89.14
C MET A 501 4.42 26.43 88.15
N SER A 502 3.84 27.61 88.41
CA SER A 502 2.96 28.28 87.45
C SER A 502 3.71 28.67 86.17
N ALA A 503 4.85 29.36 86.30
CA ALA A 503 5.66 29.74 85.14
C ALA A 503 6.21 28.53 84.36
N VAL A 504 6.64 27.46 85.05
CA VAL A 504 7.05 26.19 84.44
C VAL A 504 5.86 25.47 83.81
N SER A 505 4.67 25.48 84.42
CA SER A 505 3.47 24.85 83.86
C SER A 505 3.03 25.53 82.56
N VAL A 506 2.99 26.87 82.53
CA VAL A 506 2.70 27.63 81.29
C VAL A 506 3.78 27.38 80.24
N CYS A 507 5.07 27.43 80.62
CA CYS A 507 6.18 27.18 79.69
C CYS A 507 6.29 25.72 79.22
N TRP A 508 5.82 24.76 80.03
CA TRP A 508 5.68 23.34 79.68
C TRP A 508 4.52 23.15 78.72
N CYS A 509 3.35 23.73 79.01
CA CYS A 509 2.18 23.68 78.14
C CYS A 509 2.47 24.30 76.77
N PHE A 510 3.16 25.45 76.72
CA PHE A 510 3.57 26.09 75.47
C PHE A 510 4.62 25.28 74.70
N ARG A 511 5.58 24.63 75.38
CA ARG A 511 6.54 23.71 74.72
C ARG A 511 5.91 22.41 74.25
N LEU A 512 4.96 21.85 75.01
CA LEU A 512 4.21 20.67 74.62
C LEU A 512 3.35 20.98 73.39
N GLN A 513 2.72 22.16 73.35
CA GLN A 513 1.95 22.63 72.20
C GLN A 513 2.85 22.97 70.99
N ALA A 514 4.08 23.44 71.21
CA ALA A 514 5.07 23.61 70.15
C ALA A 514 5.51 22.26 69.57
N GLN A 515 5.93 21.30 70.41
CA GLN A 515 6.26 19.94 69.95
C GLN A 515 5.07 19.25 69.28
N GLN A 516 3.85 19.45 69.76
CA GLN A 516 2.65 18.89 69.12
C GLN A 516 2.41 19.50 67.73
N LYS A 517 2.70 20.79 67.53
CA LYS A 517 2.66 21.43 66.21
C LYS A 517 3.80 20.96 65.29
N GLU A 518 5.02 20.85 65.80
CA GLU A 518 6.19 20.35 65.06
C GLU A 518 5.97 18.89 64.63
N TRP A 519 5.39 18.06 65.50
CA TRP A 519 5.03 16.66 65.19
C TRP A 519 3.89 16.57 64.16
N LEU A 520 2.85 17.40 64.27
CA LEU A 520 1.79 17.46 63.25
C LEU A 520 2.32 17.98 61.90
N ALA A 521 3.26 18.93 61.91
CA ALA A 521 3.90 19.44 60.70
C ALA A 521 4.76 18.35 60.01
N SER A 522 5.61 17.64 60.77
CA SER A 522 6.41 16.55 60.20
C SER A 522 5.56 15.37 59.74
N GLN A 523 4.42 15.09 60.41
CA GLN A 523 3.44 14.11 59.95
C GLN A 523 2.79 14.53 58.62
N ALA A 524 2.40 15.79 58.46
CA ALA A 524 1.85 16.31 57.20
C ALA A 524 2.88 16.31 56.07
N GLU A 525 4.14 16.67 56.36
CA GLU A 525 5.25 16.68 55.40
C GLU A 525 5.61 15.25 54.94
N LEU A 526 5.63 14.27 55.84
CA LEU A 526 5.78 12.85 55.50
C LEU A 526 4.61 12.30 54.67
N LEU A 527 3.36 12.74 54.95
CA LEU A 527 2.20 12.36 54.15
C LEU A 527 2.26 12.95 52.73
N ALA A 528 2.75 14.19 52.58
CA ALA A 528 2.96 14.86 51.29
C ALA A 528 4.13 14.25 50.48
N GLN A 529 5.23 13.86 51.13
CA GLN A 529 6.27 13.04 50.50
C GLN A 529 5.70 11.68 50.09
N GLY A 530 4.83 11.09 50.91
CA GLY A 530 4.12 9.85 50.59
C GLY A 530 3.19 9.96 49.37
N SER A 531 2.46 11.06 49.19
CA SER A 531 1.63 11.27 48.00
C SER A 531 2.48 11.56 46.75
N MET A 532 3.54 12.36 46.87
CA MET A 532 4.52 12.62 45.81
C MET A 532 5.13 11.31 45.28
N LEU A 533 5.68 10.47 46.16
CA LEU A 533 6.29 9.19 45.79
C LEU A 533 5.29 8.19 45.19
N ARG A 534 4.02 8.20 45.62
CA ARG A 534 2.94 7.44 44.96
C ARG A 534 2.63 7.98 43.56
N GLY A 535 2.64 9.29 43.39
CA GLY A 535 2.53 9.97 42.09
C GLY A 535 3.65 9.53 41.14
N GLU A 536 4.90 9.66 41.54
CA GLU A 536 6.09 9.26 40.77
C GLU A 536 6.09 7.75 40.44
N LEU A 537 5.69 6.91 41.39
CA LEU A 537 5.54 5.46 41.16
C LEU A 537 4.45 5.17 40.12
N SER A 538 3.31 5.86 40.16
CA SER A 538 2.25 5.68 39.16
C SER A 538 2.63 6.22 37.77
N ALA A 539 3.37 7.33 37.71
CA ALA A 539 3.88 7.91 36.47
C ALA A 539 4.92 6.98 35.80
N THR A 540 5.88 6.47 36.58
CA THR A 540 6.88 5.50 36.07
C THR A 540 6.27 4.15 35.70
N GLN A 541 5.19 3.71 36.37
CA GLN A 541 4.38 2.56 35.93
C GLN A 541 3.67 2.81 34.59
N LEU A 542 3.14 4.01 34.35
CA LEU A 542 2.54 4.39 33.07
C LEU A 542 3.57 4.51 31.94
N GLU A 543 4.75 5.07 32.21
CA GLU A 543 5.86 5.08 31.25
C GLU A 543 6.32 3.65 30.93
N ARG A 544 6.40 2.78 31.93
CA ARG A 544 6.72 1.36 31.73
C ARG A 544 5.70 0.66 30.83
N THR A 545 4.40 0.77 31.10
CA THR A 545 3.37 0.10 30.27
C THR A 545 3.32 0.65 28.86
N ARG A 546 3.55 1.96 28.68
CA ARG A 546 3.75 2.58 27.36
C ARG A 546 4.95 1.97 26.63
N LEU A 547 6.12 1.89 27.26
CA LEU A 547 7.33 1.31 26.66
C LEU A 547 7.18 -0.20 26.38
N GLU A 548 6.44 -0.94 27.22
CA GLU A 548 6.10 -2.35 26.95
C GLU A 548 5.21 -2.50 25.71
N GLY A 549 4.29 -1.56 25.46
CA GLY A 549 3.46 -1.49 24.24
C GLY A 549 4.23 -1.02 22.99
N GLU A 550 5.15 -0.06 23.13
CA GLU A 550 6.06 0.32 22.04
C GLU A 550 6.97 -0.89 21.67
N LEU A 551 7.49 -1.62 22.66
CA LEU A 551 8.25 -2.85 22.47
C LEU A 551 7.44 -4.00 21.84
N SER A 552 6.15 -4.16 22.14
CA SER A 552 5.33 -5.18 21.47
C SER A 552 5.10 -4.84 19.99
N SER A 553 4.77 -3.58 19.68
CA SER A 553 4.62 -3.12 18.28
C SER A 553 5.92 -3.27 17.47
N LEU A 554 7.09 -2.99 18.08
CA LEU A 554 8.39 -3.19 17.46
C LEU A 554 8.71 -4.69 17.25
N ARG A 555 8.24 -5.59 18.11
CA ARG A 555 8.37 -7.05 17.90
C ARG A 555 7.47 -7.52 16.75
N GLU A 556 6.23 -7.06 16.66
CA GLU A 556 5.31 -7.41 15.59
C GLU A 556 5.80 -6.93 14.21
N THR A 557 6.33 -5.69 14.14
CA THR A 557 6.92 -5.16 12.89
C THR A 557 8.18 -5.92 12.48
N ASN A 558 9.06 -6.30 13.41
CA ASN A 558 10.22 -7.15 13.09
C ASN A 558 9.77 -8.54 12.59
N GLN A 559 8.83 -9.21 13.25
CA GLN A 559 8.30 -10.51 12.79
C GLN A 559 7.67 -10.42 11.39
N SER A 560 6.97 -9.31 11.08
CA SER A 560 6.43 -9.03 9.74
C SER A 560 7.54 -8.85 8.70
N LEU A 561 8.62 -8.14 9.05
CA LEU A 561 9.80 -7.97 8.21
C LEU A 561 10.53 -9.31 7.97
N ASP A 562 10.75 -10.12 9.00
CA ASP A 562 11.35 -11.46 8.90
C ASP A 562 10.55 -12.38 7.98
N LEU A 563 9.22 -12.40 8.12
CA LEU A 563 8.33 -13.15 7.24
C LEU A 563 8.39 -12.63 5.78
N SER A 564 8.57 -11.32 5.58
CA SER A 564 8.76 -10.74 4.24
C SER A 564 10.13 -11.11 3.64
N ASN A 565 11.18 -11.14 4.47
CA ASN A 565 12.54 -11.45 4.08
C ASN A 565 12.70 -12.95 3.74
N ALA A 566 12.06 -13.83 4.51
CA ALA A 566 11.96 -15.26 4.19
C ALA A 566 11.26 -15.49 2.84
N ARG A 567 10.14 -14.81 2.57
CA ARG A 567 9.44 -14.89 1.27
C ARG A 567 10.31 -14.39 0.11
N LEU A 568 10.99 -13.26 0.26
CA LEU A 568 11.93 -12.73 -0.73
C LEU A 568 13.10 -13.70 -0.96
N THR A 569 13.62 -14.32 0.09
CA THR A 569 14.69 -15.32 0.01
C THR A 569 14.25 -16.56 -0.79
N SER A 570 13.04 -17.09 -0.56
CA SER A 570 12.50 -18.20 -1.36
C SER A 570 12.24 -17.81 -2.83
N GLN A 571 11.79 -16.57 -3.09
CA GLN A 571 11.63 -16.06 -4.46
C GLN A 571 13.00 -15.92 -5.17
N TYR A 572 14.01 -15.42 -4.48
CA TYR A 572 15.38 -15.33 -5.00
C TYR A 572 15.99 -16.71 -5.28
N GLN A 573 15.78 -17.69 -4.39
CA GLN A 573 16.20 -19.08 -4.60
C GLN A 573 15.55 -19.68 -5.85
N LEU A 574 14.22 -19.52 -6.02
CA LEU A 574 13.51 -20.00 -7.21
C LEU A 574 13.99 -19.32 -8.50
N LEU A 575 14.19 -18.00 -8.48
CA LEU A 575 14.75 -17.26 -9.62
C LEU A 575 16.18 -17.70 -9.95
N THR A 576 16.99 -18.03 -8.95
CA THR A 576 18.35 -18.56 -9.12
C THR A 576 18.34 -19.96 -9.75
N GLN A 577 17.42 -20.83 -9.32
CA GLN A 577 17.21 -22.16 -9.93
C GLN A 577 16.73 -22.05 -11.38
N LEU A 578 15.70 -21.24 -11.65
CA LEU A 578 15.20 -21.02 -13.00
C LEU A 578 16.28 -20.42 -13.92
N LYS A 579 17.08 -19.47 -13.42
CA LYS A 579 18.23 -18.94 -14.14
C LYS A 579 19.24 -20.05 -14.47
N GLY A 580 19.59 -20.89 -13.50
CA GLY A 580 20.49 -22.03 -13.71
C GLY A 580 20.00 -22.96 -14.81
N ASN A 581 18.74 -23.39 -14.76
CA ASN A 581 18.12 -24.22 -15.79
C ASN A 581 18.20 -23.57 -17.18
N MET A 582 17.86 -22.28 -17.31
CA MET A 582 17.97 -21.56 -18.59
C MET A 582 19.42 -21.43 -19.08
N GLU A 583 20.40 -21.29 -18.18
CA GLU A 583 21.82 -21.25 -18.53
C GLU A 583 22.34 -22.64 -18.96
N GLU A 584 21.75 -23.73 -18.48
CA GLU A 584 22.05 -25.10 -18.89
C GLU A 584 21.40 -25.46 -20.24
N GLU A 585 20.13 -25.09 -20.45
CA GLU A 585 19.46 -25.23 -21.75
C GLU A 585 20.20 -24.45 -22.85
N ASN A 586 20.62 -23.20 -22.58
CA ASN A 586 21.43 -22.42 -23.51
C ASN A 586 22.79 -23.09 -23.79
N ARG A 587 23.43 -23.69 -22.78
CA ARG A 587 24.69 -24.43 -22.95
C ARG A 587 24.51 -25.62 -23.88
N HIS A 588 23.47 -26.43 -23.68
CA HIS A 588 23.16 -27.57 -24.53
C HIS A 588 22.77 -27.17 -25.96
N LEU A 589 22.03 -26.08 -26.15
CA LEU A 589 21.73 -25.54 -27.49
C LEU A 589 23.01 -25.06 -28.20
N VAL A 590 23.96 -24.45 -27.47
CA VAL A 590 25.28 -24.08 -28.02
C VAL A 590 26.12 -25.31 -28.37
N GLU A 591 26.12 -26.34 -27.52
CA GLU A 591 26.80 -27.62 -27.77
C GLU A 591 26.25 -28.34 -29.01
N GLN A 592 24.93 -28.39 -29.16
CA GLN A 592 24.24 -28.94 -30.34
C GLN A 592 24.61 -28.16 -31.62
N ASN A 593 24.56 -26.83 -31.58
CA ASN A 593 25.00 -25.99 -32.71
C ASN A 593 26.49 -26.23 -33.05
N GLN A 594 27.36 -26.43 -32.06
CA GLN A 594 28.76 -26.79 -32.29
C GLN A 594 28.94 -28.18 -32.91
N SER A 595 28.08 -29.16 -32.61
CA SER A 595 28.09 -30.46 -33.28
C SER A 595 27.66 -30.33 -34.74
N LEU A 596 26.50 -29.72 -34.99
CA LEU A 596 25.98 -29.48 -36.33
C LEU A 596 26.95 -28.66 -37.20
N LEU A 597 27.70 -27.71 -36.63
CA LEU A 597 28.76 -26.99 -37.34
C LEU A 597 29.99 -27.86 -37.67
N LYS A 598 30.35 -28.83 -36.83
CA LYS A 598 31.41 -29.81 -37.13
C LYS A 598 30.96 -30.79 -38.22
N GLU A 599 29.73 -31.28 -38.14
CA GLU A 599 29.11 -32.18 -39.12
C GLU A 599 29.00 -31.51 -40.50
N ASN A 600 28.54 -30.25 -40.56
CA ASN A 600 28.51 -29.49 -41.82
C ASN A 600 29.90 -29.27 -42.42
N ARG A 601 30.94 -29.02 -41.59
CA ARG A 601 32.33 -28.93 -42.08
C ARG A 601 32.82 -30.25 -42.66
N ALA A 602 32.64 -31.35 -41.93
CA ALA A 602 33.02 -32.69 -42.39
C ALA A 602 32.28 -33.10 -43.68
N LEU A 603 30.99 -32.75 -43.83
CA LEU A 603 30.23 -32.98 -45.06
C LEU A 603 30.72 -32.13 -46.24
N LEU A 604 31.13 -30.87 -46.00
CA LEU A 604 31.73 -30.01 -47.02
C LEU A 604 33.11 -30.52 -47.45
N GLU A 605 33.96 -30.90 -46.49
CA GLU A 605 35.27 -31.53 -46.72
C GLU A 605 35.11 -32.81 -47.56
N GLN A 606 34.24 -33.73 -47.14
CA GLN A 606 33.94 -34.96 -47.87
C GLN A 606 33.27 -34.71 -49.25
N SER A 607 32.63 -33.56 -49.47
CA SER A 607 32.10 -33.16 -50.78
C SER A 607 33.22 -32.69 -51.72
N LEU A 608 34.17 -31.91 -51.19
CA LEU A 608 35.38 -31.50 -51.91
C LEU A 608 36.26 -32.71 -52.25
N GLU A 609 36.47 -33.64 -51.32
CA GLU A 609 37.21 -34.88 -51.56
C GLU A 609 36.61 -35.71 -52.70
N ARG A 610 35.29 -35.95 -52.70
CA ARG A 610 34.59 -36.65 -53.80
C ARG A 610 34.77 -35.94 -55.13
N ARG A 611 34.63 -34.62 -55.17
CA ARG A 611 34.82 -33.82 -56.39
C ARG A 611 36.24 -33.95 -56.92
N ASP A 612 37.23 -33.90 -56.04
CA ASP A 612 38.64 -33.95 -56.43
C ASP A 612 39.05 -35.38 -56.84
N GLN A 613 38.46 -36.42 -56.24
CA GLN A 613 38.52 -37.81 -56.73
C GLN A 613 37.91 -37.97 -58.13
N HIS A 614 36.78 -37.31 -58.43
CA HIS A 614 36.23 -37.31 -59.79
C HIS A 614 37.14 -36.56 -60.77
N HIS A 615 37.81 -35.49 -60.36
CA HIS A 615 38.76 -34.77 -61.20
C HIS A 615 40.07 -35.57 -61.46
N THR A 616 40.55 -36.39 -60.52
CA THR A 616 41.67 -37.31 -60.79
C THR A 616 41.26 -38.45 -61.72
N GLN A 617 40.10 -39.07 -61.49
CA GLN A 617 39.52 -40.07 -62.41
C GLN A 617 39.36 -39.52 -63.83
N GLN A 618 38.79 -38.31 -63.97
CA GLN A 618 38.63 -37.63 -65.26
C GLN A 618 39.99 -37.41 -65.96
N ARG A 619 41.02 -37.01 -65.21
CA ARG A 619 42.38 -36.84 -65.72
C ARG A 619 42.97 -38.17 -66.22
N GLU A 620 42.85 -39.24 -65.43
CA GLU A 620 43.28 -40.58 -65.85
C GLU A 620 42.58 -41.05 -67.12
N TYR A 621 41.25 -40.88 -67.23
CA TYR A 621 40.53 -41.24 -68.45
C TYR A 621 41.01 -40.40 -69.65
N GLN A 622 41.31 -39.12 -69.46
CA GLN A 622 41.84 -38.27 -70.52
C GLN A 622 43.28 -38.62 -70.91
N GLU A 623 44.10 -39.08 -69.97
CA GLU A 623 45.45 -39.63 -70.22
C GLU A 623 45.38 -40.97 -70.97
N LYS A 624 44.50 -41.89 -70.56
CA LYS A 624 44.21 -43.16 -71.25
C LYS A 624 43.71 -42.92 -72.69
N LEU A 625 42.80 -41.95 -72.89
CA LEU A 625 42.37 -41.51 -74.23
C LEU A 625 43.51 -40.90 -75.05
N ASN A 626 44.45 -40.19 -74.42
CA ASN A 626 45.61 -39.64 -75.09
C ASN A 626 46.65 -40.70 -75.47
N GLU A 627 46.83 -41.77 -74.68
CA GLU A 627 47.68 -42.89 -75.10
C GLU A 627 47.01 -43.70 -76.21
N LEU A 628 45.70 -43.99 -76.14
CA LEU A 628 44.96 -44.61 -77.26
C LEU A 628 45.05 -43.78 -78.56
N ARG A 629 45.11 -42.44 -78.47
CA ARG A 629 45.39 -41.56 -79.62
C ARG A 629 46.82 -41.73 -80.14
N ARG A 630 47.82 -41.84 -79.26
CA ARG A 630 49.22 -42.12 -79.65
C ARG A 630 49.37 -43.52 -80.25
N GLU A 631 48.70 -44.53 -79.72
CA GLU A 631 48.68 -45.89 -80.28
C GLU A 631 47.99 -45.93 -81.64
N LYS A 632 46.84 -45.28 -81.79
CA LYS A 632 46.21 -45.08 -83.10
C LYS A 632 47.16 -44.38 -84.07
N GLN A 633 47.88 -43.34 -83.64
CA GLN A 633 48.86 -42.65 -84.47
C GLN A 633 50.02 -43.57 -84.89
N LYS A 634 50.64 -44.31 -83.94
CA LYS A 634 51.68 -45.33 -84.20
C LYS A 634 51.19 -46.41 -85.18
N LEU A 635 49.90 -46.79 -85.13
CA LEU A 635 49.28 -47.75 -86.05
C LEU A 635 49.05 -47.15 -87.44
N VAL A 636 48.54 -45.92 -87.52
CA VAL A 636 48.36 -45.19 -88.80
C VAL A 636 49.71 -44.97 -89.48
N GLU A 637 50.76 -44.63 -88.73
CA GLU A 637 52.13 -44.50 -89.24
C GLU A 637 52.66 -45.84 -89.79
N LYS A 638 52.52 -46.94 -89.04
CA LYS A 638 52.87 -48.29 -89.54
C LYS A 638 52.11 -48.69 -90.80
N ILE A 639 50.82 -48.34 -90.90
CA ILE A 639 50.00 -48.59 -92.09
C ILE A 639 50.49 -47.72 -93.26
N MET A 640 50.78 -46.44 -93.04
CA MET A 640 51.36 -45.57 -94.07
C MET A 640 52.75 -46.02 -94.52
N ASP A 641 53.58 -46.57 -93.62
CA ASP A 641 54.88 -47.14 -93.96
C ASP A 641 54.74 -48.45 -94.76
N GLN A 642 53.74 -49.28 -94.48
CA GLN A 642 53.40 -50.41 -95.34
C GLN A 642 52.96 -49.95 -96.74
N TYR A 643 52.14 -48.90 -96.86
CA TYR A 643 51.80 -48.32 -98.16
C TYR A 643 53.03 -47.73 -98.89
N ARG A 644 53.95 -47.06 -98.18
CA ARG A 644 55.23 -46.57 -98.73
C ARG A 644 56.14 -47.70 -99.24
N VAL A 645 56.05 -48.91 -98.66
CA VAL A 645 56.77 -50.11 -99.12
C VAL A 645 56.05 -50.80 -100.29
N LEU A 646 54.72 -50.70 -100.36
CA LEU A 646 53.90 -51.27 -101.44
C LEU A 646 53.90 -50.45 -102.74
N GLU A 647 54.24 -49.15 -102.69
CA GLU A 647 54.45 -48.31 -103.88
C GLU A 647 55.89 -47.73 -103.95
N PRO A 648 56.92 -48.50 -104.37
CA PRO A 648 58.33 -48.05 -104.39
C PRO A 648 58.70 -46.95 -105.40
N SER A 649 57.75 -46.23 -106.00
CA SER A 649 58.00 -45.37 -107.18
C SER A 649 57.21 -44.06 -107.20
N MET A 650 57.68 -43.07 -106.44
CA MET A 650 57.93 -41.70 -106.91
C MET A 650 58.62 -40.89 -105.80
N GLN A 651 59.78 -40.29 -106.10
CA GLN A 651 60.60 -39.56 -105.11
C GLN A 651 60.37 -38.03 -105.17
N SER A 652 60.61 -37.38 -104.03
CA SER A 652 60.46 -35.94 -103.82
C SER A 652 61.50 -35.09 -104.57
N PRO A 653 61.11 -33.93 -105.13
CA PRO A 653 62.02 -32.83 -105.41
C PRO A 653 61.78 -31.62 -104.50
N ALA A 654 62.85 -31.02 -103.98
CA ALA A 654 62.79 -29.73 -103.30
C ALA A 654 62.81 -28.55 -104.29
N SER A 655 62.06 -27.47 -104.00
CA SER A 655 62.60 -26.10 -103.82
C SER A 655 61.60 -24.95 -104.09
N LYS A 656 61.85 -23.83 -103.39
CA LYS A 656 61.52 -22.42 -103.72
C LYS A 656 60.04 -21.93 -103.67
N ALA A 657 59.98 -20.62 -103.39
CA ALA A 657 58.91 -19.66 -103.68
C ALA A 657 57.59 -19.69 -102.87
N LYS A 658 57.52 -18.74 -101.92
CA LYS A 658 56.35 -17.93 -101.54
C LYS A 658 55.08 -18.16 -102.38
N LYS A 659 54.01 -18.67 -101.77
CA LYS A 659 52.61 -18.45 -102.22
C LYS A 659 51.61 -18.57 -101.07
N SER A 660 50.56 -17.76 -101.17
CA SER A 660 49.48 -17.52 -100.20
C SER A 660 49.01 -18.74 -99.40
N ASN A 661 48.97 -18.62 -98.07
CA ASN A 661 48.53 -19.67 -97.14
C ASN A 661 46.99 -19.70 -96.98
N TRP A 662 46.28 -19.87 -98.10
CA TRP A 662 44.81 -19.78 -98.17
C TRP A 662 44.05 -20.83 -97.33
N ILE A 663 44.72 -21.91 -96.92
CA ILE A 663 44.16 -22.96 -96.07
C ILE A 663 44.17 -22.54 -94.59
N ALA A 664 45.18 -21.78 -94.14
CA ALA A 664 45.21 -21.26 -92.77
C ALA A 664 44.06 -20.27 -92.48
N ASP A 665 43.70 -19.41 -93.43
CA ASP A 665 42.54 -18.51 -93.31
C ASP A 665 41.20 -19.29 -93.27
N ARG A 666 41.13 -20.49 -93.87
CA ARG A 666 39.93 -21.34 -93.78
C ARG A 666 39.86 -22.10 -92.45
N MET A 667 40.98 -22.57 -91.91
CA MET A 667 41.03 -23.16 -90.56
C MET A 667 40.77 -22.12 -89.45
N LYS A 668 41.16 -20.85 -89.64
CA LYS A 668 40.81 -19.75 -88.74
C LYS A 668 39.30 -19.45 -88.65
N LYS A 669 38.48 -20.00 -89.54
CA LYS A 669 37.01 -19.88 -89.51
C LYS A 669 36.27 -21.05 -88.82
N LEU A 670 36.97 -22.07 -88.32
CA LEU A 670 36.38 -23.14 -87.47
C LEU A 670 36.93 -23.19 -86.03
N ILE A 671 37.88 -22.33 -85.66
CA ILE A 671 38.36 -22.19 -84.28
C ILE A 671 38.24 -20.72 -83.85
N LYS A 672 37.09 -20.36 -83.26
CA LYS A 672 36.88 -19.11 -82.53
C LYS A 672 37.12 -19.39 -81.03
N PRO A 673 38.08 -18.73 -80.35
CA PRO A 673 38.33 -18.96 -78.93
C PRO A 673 37.21 -18.31 -78.09
N ARG A 674 36.22 -19.09 -77.65
CA ARG A 674 35.19 -18.64 -76.71
C ARG A 674 35.74 -18.63 -75.27
N GLY A 675 36.54 -17.63 -74.94
CA GLY A 675 36.99 -17.37 -73.57
C GLY A 675 36.00 -16.49 -72.80
N GLY A 676 35.69 -16.86 -71.55
CA GLY A 676 35.04 -16.01 -70.55
C GLY A 676 33.50 -15.88 -70.67
N GLY A 677 32.80 -16.18 -69.57
CA GLY A 677 31.35 -15.95 -69.42
C GLY A 677 30.51 -17.22 -69.54
N ARG A 678 29.67 -17.58 -68.56
CA ARG A 678 29.33 -16.93 -67.28
C ARG A 678 29.02 -18.02 -66.25
N GLU A 679 29.31 -17.79 -64.97
CA GLU A 679 28.65 -18.53 -63.89
C GLU A 679 27.17 -18.13 -63.85
N GLY A 680 26.25 -19.09 -63.65
CA GLY A 680 24.82 -18.78 -63.78
C GLY A 680 23.91 -19.98 -63.57
N ARG A 681 23.66 -20.30 -62.30
CA ARG A 681 22.60 -21.16 -61.73
C ARG A 681 21.57 -21.73 -62.72
N ALA A 682 21.44 -23.06 -62.73
CA ALA A 682 20.22 -23.68 -63.20
C ALA A 682 19.04 -23.28 -62.29
N LEU A 683 17.91 -22.91 -62.90
CA LEU A 683 16.65 -22.69 -62.21
C LEU A 683 15.52 -23.07 -63.18
N PHE A 684 15.02 -24.30 -63.01
CA PHE A 684 13.84 -24.84 -63.68
C PHE A 684 13.18 -25.77 -62.67
N THR A 685 12.30 -25.24 -61.81
CA THR A 685 10.86 -25.13 -62.09
C THR A 685 10.25 -26.53 -62.25
N ALA A 686 9.81 -27.10 -61.13
CA ALA A 686 9.01 -28.31 -61.10
C ALA A 686 7.52 -27.95 -61.14
N ALA A 687 6.77 -28.52 -62.09
CA ALA A 687 5.31 -28.64 -62.01
C ALA A 687 4.76 -29.66 -63.04
N GLY A 688 4.06 -30.69 -62.55
CA GLY A 688 2.93 -31.29 -63.27
C GLY A 688 3.13 -32.57 -64.11
N SER A 689 2.77 -33.72 -63.50
CA SER A 689 2.13 -34.89 -64.15
C SER A 689 3.00 -35.74 -65.11
N VAL A 690 2.71 -37.02 -65.43
CA VAL A 690 1.48 -37.84 -65.33
C VAL A 690 1.80 -39.32 -64.95
N GLU A 691 0.87 -40.01 -64.26
CA GLU A 691 0.61 -41.48 -64.18
C GLU A 691 1.71 -42.54 -63.86
N ASN A 692 1.56 -43.15 -62.67
CA ASN A 692 1.24 -44.58 -62.40
C ASN A 692 2.11 -45.78 -62.89
N LEU A 693 1.95 -46.88 -62.12
CA LEU A 693 2.40 -48.28 -62.32
C LEU A 693 3.88 -48.60 -61.98
N ALA A 694 4.24 -49.74 -61.37
CA ALA A 694 3.47 -50.66 -60.51
C ALA A 694 4.40 -51.62 -59.70
N ASP A 695 3.90 -52.02 -58.52
CA ASP A 695 4.03 -53.35 -57.87
C ASP A 695 5.34 -53.88 -57.21
N SER A 696 5.09 -54.70 -56.16
CA SER A 696 5.85 -55.88 -55.68
C SER A 696 7.29 -55.73 -55.13
N THR A 697 7.74 -56.45 -54.08
CA THR A 697 7.09 -57.33 -53.07
C THR A 697 8.03 -57.53 -51.86
N GLU A 698 7.48 -57.96 -50.71
CA GLU A 698 8.19 -58.57 -49.55
C GLU A 698 9.22 -57.67 -48.80
N GLY A 699 9.53 -57.87 -47.51
CA GLY A 699 8.97 -58.75 -46.49
C GLY A 699 10.02 -59.16 -45.45
N THR A 700 9.66 -59.21 -44.14
CA THR A 700 10.50 -59.74 -43.02
C THR A 700 11.66 -58.81 -42.57
N SER A 701 11.99 -58.58 -41.28
CA SER A 701 11.26 -58.63 -39.99
C SER A 701 12.09 -57.97 -38.86
N LEU A 702 11.53 -57.93 -37.63
CA LEU A 702 12.16 -57.70 -36.31
C LEU A 702 12.50 -56.26 -35.85
N SER A 703 11.67 -55.82 -34.90
CA SER A 703 11.86 -54.82 -33.83
C SER A 703 12.79 -55.39 -32.71
N PRO A 704 13.16 -54.68 -31.59
CA PRO A 704 12.51 -53.48 -31.04
C PRO A 704 13.36 -52.31 -30.47
N ASP A 705 12.79 -51.10 -30.58
CA ASP A 705 12.35 -50.20 -29.48
C ASP A 705 13.09 -50.19 -28.12
N PRO A 706 13.27 -49.00 -27.48
CA PRO A 706 12.08 -48.33 -26.91
C PRO A 706 11.97 -46.79 -27.00
N ARG A 707 10.74 -46.34 -27.29
CA ARG A 707 9.98 -45.25 -26.62
C ARG A 707 10.36 -43.76 -26.75
N SER A 708 9.56 -43.11 -27.61
CA SER A 708 8.52 -42.12 -27.22
C SER A 708 8.86 -40.83 -26.43
N ALA A 709 8.63 -39.70 -27.10
CA ALA A 709 7.96 -38.53 -26.51
C ALA A 709 6.44 -38.59 -26.78
N PRO A 710 5.62 -37.76 -26.09
CA PRO A 710 4.43 -37.18 -26.73
C PRO A 710 4.18 -35.69 -26.41
N VAL A 711 3.35 -35.04 -27.24
CA VAL A 711 2.96 -33.62 -27.15
C VAL A 711 1.47 -33.46 -26.77
N SER A 712 1.10 -32.27 -26.28
CA SER A 712 -0.22 -31.84 -25.78
C SER A 712 -1.43 -32.07 -26.74
N PRO A 713 -2.64 -32.30 -26.19
CA PRO A 713 -3.90 -32.33 -26.97
C PRO A 713 -4.99 -31.34 -26.51
N SER A 714 -5.82 -30.87 -27.44
CA SER A 714 -7.17 -30.29 -27.26
C SER A 714 -7.77 -29.89 -28.63
N PRO A 715 -9.10 -29.68 -28.79
CA PRO A 715 -10.24 -30.34 -28.15
C PRO A 715 -11.39 -30.68 -29.16
N MET A 716 -12.38 -31.54 -28.82
CA MET A 716 -13.76 -31.42 -29.38
C MET A 716 -14.86 -32.22 -28.64
N ARG A 717 -16.09 -32.24 -29.19
CA ARG A 717 -17.40 -32.30 -28.48
C ARG A 717 -18.38 -33.33 -29.06
N ARG A 718 -19.09 -34.12 -28.22
CA ARG A 718 -20.53 -34.53 -28.32
C ARG A 718 -21.00 -35.38 -27.11
N ALA A 719 -22.31 -35.61 -27.02
CA ALA A 719 -23.08 -36.34 -25.97
C ALA A 719 -24.17 -37.22 -26.67
N PRO A 720 -25.28 -37.74 -26.06
CA PRO A 720 -25.70 -37.91 -24.64
C PRO A 720 -26.39 -39.28 -24.29
N SER A 721 -26.70 -39.58 -23.01
CA SER A 721 -27.90 -40.39 -22.59
C SER A 721 -28.17 -40.44 -21.06
N GLN A 722 -29.35 -40.96 -20.70
CA GLN A 722 -30.09 -41.07 -19.41
C GLN A 722 -29.37 -41.92 -18.30
N THR A 723 -29.75 -41.93 -17.00
CA THR A 723 -31.10 -42.15 -16.40
C THR A 723 -31.24 -41.66 -14.92
N GLU A 724 -32.49 -41.45 -14.47
CA GLU A 724 -32.99 -41.03 -13.12
C GLU A 724 -33.02 -42.15 -12.04
N PRO A 725 -33.15 -41.85 -10.71
CA PRO A 725 -34.48 -41.64 -10.07
C PRO A 725 -34.61 -40.54 -8.97
N ASP A 726 -35.83 -39.98 -8.86
CA ASP A 726 -36.33 -38.99 -7.89
C ASP A 726 -36.39 -39.40 -6.39
N ILE A 727 -36.56 -38.40 -5.51
CA ILE A 727 -37.71 -38.30 -4.56
C ILE A 727 -37.92 -36.83 -4.06
N SER A 728 -39.19 -36.40 -4.04
CA SER A 728 -39.86 -35.20 -3.46
C SER A 728 -39.09 -34.29 -2.47
N GLY A 729 -39.28 -32.95 -2.39
CA GLY A 729 -40.38 -32.03 -2.81
C GLY A 729 -41.04 -31.34 -1.57
N PRO A 730 -41.90 -30.29 -1.65
CA PRO A 730 -42.30 -29.43 -2.78
C PRO A 730 -42.20 -27.89 -2.49
N GLY A 731 -42.48 -27.02 -3.47
CA GLY A 731 -42.69 -25.56 -3.23
C GLY A 731 -42.65 -24.67 -4.48
N ALA A 732 -43.81 -24.27 -5.01
CA ALA A 732 -43.99 -23.49 -6.25
C ALA A 732 -45.04 -22.36 -6.05
N PRO A 733 -45.26 -21.39 -6.96
CA PRO A 733 -44.77 -21.29 -8.35
C PRO A 733 -44.15 -19.93 -8.77
N ALA A 734 -43.63 -19.87 -9.99
CA ALA A 734 -43.16 -18.66 -10.67
C ALA A 734 -44.16 -18.16 -11.74
N VAL A 735 -43.99 -16.93 -12.26
CA VAL A 735 -44.37 -16.60 -13.66
C VAL A 735 -43.62 -15.37 -14.23
N ARG A 736 -42.96 -15.61 -15.36
CA ARG A 736 -42.57 -14.72 -16.50
C ARG A 736 -41.69 -13.47 -16.32
N SER A 737 -40.76 -13.37 -17.26
CA SER A 737 -39.92 -12.22 -17.63
C SER A 737 -40.71 -11.10 -18.33
N ASN A 738 -40.19 -9.86 -18.29
CA ASN A 738 -40.00 -9.09 -19.53
C ASN A 738 -39.02 -7.90 -19.42
N SER A 739 -38.47 -7.48 -20.57
CA SER A 739 -37.94 -6.15 -20.94
C SER A 739 -36.96 -5.41 -19.99
N GLY A 740 -35.82 -4.97 -20.54
CA GLY A 740 -34.89 -4.08 -19.84
C GLY A 740 -35.45 -2.67 -19.60
N GLY A 741 -35.01 -2.02 -18.51
CA GLY A 741 -35.48 -0.69 -18.10
C GLY A 741 -34.42 0.09 -17.33
N ARG A 742 -33.66 0.95 -18.04
CA ARG A 742 -32.62 1.82 -17.49
C ARG A 742 -33.24 2.85 -16.53
N ARG A 743 -33.10 2.66 -15.21
CA ARG A 743 -33.60 3.61 -14.19
C ARG A 743 -32.48 4.20 -13.35
N LYS A 744 -32.26 5.52 -13.50
CA LYS A 744 -31.79 6.34 -12.38
C LYS A 744 -32.92 6.45 -11.35
N LEU A 745 -32.58 6.45 -10.07
CA LEU A 745 -33.40 7.06 -9.01
C LEU A 745 -32.52 8.00 -8.21
N GLY A 746 -33.08 9.13 -7.79
CA GLY A 746 -32.41 10.14 -6.98
C GLY A 746 -33.42 10.93 -6.16
N SER A 747 -33.19 10.97 -4.84
CA SER A 747 -33.88 11.74 -3.80
C SER A 747 -33.18 11.39 -2.48
N ARG A 748 -33.11 12.24 -1.46
CA ARG A 748 -33.82 13.48 -1.08
C ARG A 748 -32.83 14.35 -0.25
N HIS A 749 -32.95 15.64 0.02
CA HIS A 749 -33.59 16.84 -0.55
C HIS A 749 -33.02 18.04 0.25
N GLY A 750 -32.98 19.26 -0.32
CA GLY A 750 -32.55 20.45 0.43
C GLY A 750 -32.78 21.77 -0.32
N TRP A 751 -33.69 22.57 0.21
CA TRP A 751 -34.09 23.95 -0.15
C TRP A 751 -32.93 24.88 -0.60
N GLY A 752 -33.07 25.84 -1.53
CA GLY A 752 -34.21 26.20 -2.39
C GLY A 752 -34.74 27.64 -2.17
N LEU A 753 -34.45 28.57 -3.11
CA LEU A 753 -35.12 29.88 -3.31
C LEU A 753 -34.60 30.55 -4.61
N GLY A 754 -35.38 31.44 -5.23
CA GLY A 754 -34.93 32.32 -6.34
C GLY A 754 -35.52 32.01 -7.74
N LEU A 755 -36.61 32.67 -8.11
CA LEU A 755 -37.24 32.62 -9.44
C LEU A 755 -36.93 33.87 -10.27
N SER A 756 -36.62 33.70 -11.56
CA SER A 756 -37.11 34.57 -12.66
C SER A 756 -36.81 33.98 -14.04
N ARG A 757 -37.54 34.42 -15.08
CA ARG A 757 -37.62 33.75 -16.40
C ARG A 757 -37.62 34.74 -17.57
N GLY A 758 -36.66 34.57 -18.48
CA GLY A 758 -36.79 34.89 -19.91
C GLY A 758 -36.27 36.27 -20.37
N GLY A 759 -36.19 36.44 -21.69
CA GLY A 759 -36.06 37.76 -22.34
C GLY A 759 -34.74 38.02 -23.08
N SER A 760 -34.72 37.68 -24.38
CA SER A 760 -33.72 38.14 -25.36
C SER A 760 -33.49 39.67 -25.34
N GLY A 761 -32.24 40.15 -25.35
CA GLY A 761 -31.97 41.59 -25.56
C GLY A 761 -30.52 42.10 -25.42
N VAL A 762 -29.79 42.18 -26.54
CA VAL A 762 -28.95 43.34 -26.97
C VAL A 762 -27.74 43.84 -26.12
N SER A 763 -26.56 43.81 -26.76
CA SER A 763 -25.37 44.72 -26.65
C SER A 763 -24.31 44.61 -25.54
N GLN A 764 -23.05 44.73 -26.00
CA GLN A 764 -21.84 45.32 -25.36
C GLN A 764 -21.40 44.74 -24.00
N SER A 765 -20.18 44.24 -23.76
CA SER A 765 -18.88 44.30 -24.48
C SER A 765 -17.95 43.17 -23.91
N PHE A 766 -16.64 43.02 -24.13
CA PHE A 766 -15.56 43.79 -24.80
C PHE A 766 -14.48 42.80 -25.33
N SER A 767 -13.58 43.27 -26.19
CA SER A 767 -12.31 42.61 -26.60
C SER A 767 -11.14 42.98 -25.63
N PRO A 768 -9.90 42.42 -25.71
CA PRO A 768 -9.30 41.66 -26.81
C PRO A 768 -8.43 40.44 -26.44
N GLY A 769 -7.92 39.77 -27.48
CA GLY A 769 -6.58 39.17 -27.48
C GLY A 769 -5.78 39.73 -28.65
N ASP A 770 -4.45 39.61 -28.65
CA ASP A 770 -3.62 39.87 -29.83
C ASP A 770 -2.29 39.10 -29.75
N HIS A 771 -1.55 39.05 -30.86
CA HIS A 771 -0.43 38.14 -31.12
C HIS A 771 0.87 38.91 -31.36
N LYS A 772 2.03 38.39 -30.91
CA LYS A 772 3.33 38.38 -31.63
C LYS A 772 4.47 37.68 -30.86
N THR A 773 5.43 37.20 -31.62
CA THR A 773 6.75 36.65 -31.21
C THR A 773 7.87 37.61 -31.66
N PRO A 774 9.17 37.33 -31.43
CA PRO A 774 9.87 36.79 -30.24
C PRO A 774 10.94 37.82 -29.75
N PRO A 775 11.92 37.43 -28.92
CA PRO A 775 13.31 37.59 -29.40
C PRO A 775 14.33 36.48 -28.98
N ARG A 776 15.56 36.64 -29.51
CA ARG A 776 16.71 35.71 -29.46
C ARG A 776 17.41 35.57 -28.09
N MET A 777 17.85 34.32 -27.83
CA MET A 777 19.21 33.88 -27.42
C MET A 777 20.22 34.90 -26.85
N ARG A 778 20.80 34.56 -25.69
CA ARG A 778 22.26 34.68 -25.42
C ARG A 778 22.73 33.55 -24.47
N LEU A 779 24.04 33.43 -24.27
CA LEU A 779 24.76 32.22 -23.81
C LEU A 779 25.48 32.40 -22.45
N CYS A 780 25.61 31.26 -21.74
CA CYS A 780 26.76 30.80 -20.94
C CYS A 780 27.21 31.49 -19.62
N SER A 781 27.92 30.65 -18.84
CA SER A 781 28.77 30.87 -17.66
C SER A 781 28.09 31.38 -16.37
N THR A 782 28.17 30.74 -15.19
CA THR A 782 29.22 29.99 -14.45
C THR A 782 30.20 30.84 -13.62
N GLN A 783 30.59 30.27 -12.47
CA GLN A 783 31.67 30.61 -11.53
C GLN A 783 31.45 31.70 -10.44
N ALA A 784 31.37 31.18 -9.19
CA ALA A 784 32.34 31.39 -8.09
C ALA A 784 32.13 32.48 -7.01
N ALA A 785 31.75 31.98 -5.82
CA ALA A 785 32.51 32.03 -4.56
C ALA A 785 32.93 33.38 -3.90
N SER A 786 32.29 33.69 -2.76
CA SER A 786 32.85 34.16 -1.46
C SER A 786 31.67 34.27 -0.48
N SER A 787 31.61 33.69 0.72
CA SER A 787 32.52 33.60 1.89
C SER A 787 32.52 34.85 2.78
N VAL A 788 32.78 34.66 4.09
CA VAL A 788 32.77 35.67 5.20
C VAL A 788 31.35 36.09 5.65
N LEU A 789 31.02 36.35 6.93
CA LEU A 789 31.42 35.88 8.30
C LEU A 789 30.41 36.56 9.29
N TRP A 790 30.69 36.54 10.60
CA TRP A 790 29.90 37.05 11.74
C TRP A 790 28.74 36.10 12.11
N GLU A 791 28.66 35.49 13.31
CA GLU A 791 28.92 35.96 14.70
C GLU A 791 28.08 37.20 15.06
N GLY A 792 27.48 37.32 16.25
CA GLY A 792 27.45 36.44 17.42
C GLY A 792 26.76 37.17 18.58
N GLU A 793 26.69 36.53 19.74
CA GLU A 793 26.25 37.14 21.02
C GLU A 793 24.78 37.62 21.12
N SER A 794 24.17 37.71 22.31
CA SER A 794 24.39 36.93 23.55
C SER A 794 23.14 36.97 24.45
N SER A 795 23.12 36.08 25.45
CA SER A 795 22.06 35.87 26.43
C SER A 795 21.76 37.10 27.31
N GLN A 796 20.53 37.18 27.85
CA GLN A 796 20.32 37.81 29.16
C GLN A 796 19.09 37.27 29.90
N THR A 797 19.26 37.04 31.20
CA THR A 797 18.25 36.54 32.15
C THR A 797 18.10 37.51 33.32
N SER A 798 16.87 37.99 33.58
CA SER A 798 16.45 38.45 34.91
C SER A 798 14.95 38.78 34.97
N ALA A 799 14.34 38.45 36.10
CA ALA A 799 13.17 39.15 36.67
C ALA A 799 13.67 39.85 37.97
N PRO A 800 12.93 40.77 38.62
CA PRO A 800 11.77 40.33 39.44
C PRO A 800 10.64 41.38 39.71
N GLN A 801 9.66 40.94 40.52
CA GLN A 801 8.82 41.70 41.48
C GLN A 801 7.61 42.60 41.07
N GLU A 802 6.42 42.06 41.40
CA GLU A 802 5.40 42.58 42.35
C GLU A 802 4.30 43.63 42.00
N ALA A 803 3.16 43.44 42.70
CA ALA A 803 1.99 44.31 42.90
C ALA A 803 1.02 44.52 41.69
N GLU A 804 -0.32 44.44 41.79
CA GLU A 804 -1.26 44.16 42.92
C GLU A 804 -2.35 43.11 42.53
N THR A 805 -3.23 42.75 43.48
CA THR A 805 -4.36 41.79 43.36
C THR A 805 -5.60 42.37 44.08
N PRO A 806 -6.76 41.68 44.27
CA PRO A 806 -7.37 40.51 43.61
C PRO A 806 -8.86 40.79 43.19
N VAL A 807 -9.65 39.76 42.83
CA VAL A 807 -10.98 39.44 43.44
C VAL A 807 -11.62 38.16 42.85
N THR A 808 -11.84 37.18 43.73
CA THR A 808 -12.76 36.00 43.76
C THR A 808 -13.28 35.31 42.48
N SER A 809 -13.05 33.98 42.39
CA SER A 809 -14.07 32.89 42.49
C SER A 809 -13.51 31.62 41.81
N GLN A 810 -12.95 30.62 42.51
CA GLN A 810 -13.49 29.73 43.56
C GLN A 810 -14.40 28.61 43.03
N GLU A 811 -13.78 27.45 42.74
CA GLU A 811 -14.32 26.12 43.07
C GLU A 811 -13.13 25.14 43.22
N SER A 812 -13.28 24.08 44.01
CA SER A 812 -12.15 23.30 44.54
C SER A 812 -12.39 21.79 44.49
N ILE A 813 -11.33 21.03 44.20
CA ILE A 813 -11.27 19.57 44.34
C ILE A 813 -10.50 19.27 45.63
N GLU A 814 -11.02 18.39 46.47
CA GLU A 814 -10.31 17.85 47.64
C GLU A 814 -9.81 16.43 47.34
N GLU A 815 -8.61 16.11 47.84
CA GLU A 815 -8.06 14.76 47.90
C GLU A 815 -8.48 14.10 49.22
N ASP A 816 -8.57 12.77 49.26
CA ASP A 816 -8.79 12.03 50.52
C ASP A 816 -7.93 10.75 50.51
N ALA A 817 -7.32 10.39 51.65
CA ALA A 817 -6.32 9.32 51.72
C ALA A 817 -6.16 8.72 53.14
N ASP A 818 -6.22 7.38 53.26
CA ASP A 818 -5.86 6.50 54.41
C ASP A 818 -6.54 5.10 54.17
N ARG A 819 -6.27 3.95 54.81
CA ARG A 819 -5.15 3.33 55.58
C ARG A 819 -5.42 1.83 55.81
N GLY A 820 -4.41 1.05 56.24
CA GLY A 820 -4.55 -0.28 56.88
C GLY A 820 -4.39 -1.48 55.93
N ASP A 821 -3.67 -2.58 56.22
CA ASP A 821 -3.34 -3.33 57.45
C ASP A 821 -4.49 -4.26 57.93
N GLU A 822 -4.32 -5.55 58.29
CA GLU A 822 -3.21 -6.53 58.14
C GLU A 822 -3.73 -7.98 58.44
N VAL A 823 -2.92 -9.03 58.21
CA VAL A 823 -2.98 -10.41 58.82
C VAL A 823 -4.26 -11.28 58.66
N PHE A 824 -4.15 -12.43 57.99
CA PHE A 824 -4.24 -13.74 58.70
C PHE A 824 -3.58 -14.92 57.97
N PHE A 825 -3.09 -15.88 58.77
CA PHE A 825 -2.31 -17.06 58.39
C PHE A 825 -3.19 -18.32 58.37
N LEU A 826 -2.87 -19.32 57.53
CA LEU A 826 -3.17 -20.72 57.86
C LEU A 826 -2.16 -21.68 57.24
N CYS A 827 -1.88 -22.78 57.95
CA CYS A 827 -0.71 -23.63 57.72
C CYS A 827 -0.97 -24.78 56.75
N LEU A 828 0.11 -25.33 56.20
CA LEU A 828 0.43 -26.76 56.36
C LEU A 828 1.95 -26.98 56.21
N SER A 829 2.48 -27.95 56.94
CA SER A 829 3.91 -28.10 57.24
C SER A 829 4.55 -29.31 56.55
N ASP A 830 5.88 -29.27 56.46
CA ASP A 830 6.80 -30.43 56.36
C ASP A 830 6.66 -31.34 55.11
N ASN A 831 7.75 -31.83 54.51
CA ASN A 831 8.90 -32.40 55.19
C ASN A 831 10.22 -32.34 54.38
N GLN A 832 11.30 -32.72 55.06
CA GLN A 832 12.70 -32.74 54.60
C GLN A 832 12.95 -33.80 53.50
N HIS A 833 13.90 -33.56 52.58
CA HIS A 833 15.21 -34.24 52.59
C HIS A 833 16.18 -33.82 51.46
N SER A 834 17.45 -33.67 51.85
CA SER A 834 18.72 -33.83 51.11
C SER A 834 18.72 -34.21 49.62
N SER A 835 19.49 -33.47 48.80
CA SER A 835 20.71 -34.01 48.15
C SER A 835 21.57 -32.94 47.47
N ASP A 836 22.87 -33.17 47.37
CA ASP A 836 23.84 -32.33 46.66
C ASP A 836 23.70 -32.40 45.13
N GLY A 837 24.08 -31.34 44.41
CA GLY A 837 24.06 -31.29 42.94
C GLY A 837 25.04 -30.28 42.35
N THR A 838 26.26 -30.73 42.05
CA THR A 838 27.36 -29.87 41.57
C THR A 838 27.36 -29.59 40.07
N ALA A 839 27.83 -28.39 39.73
CA ALA A 839 28.64 -28.03 38.54
C ALA A 839 27.97 -27.85 37.16
N THR A 840 28.51 -26.83 36.46
CA THR A 840 28.49 -26.57 34.99
C THR A 840 27.13 -26.27 34.32
N ALA A 841 27.05 -25.34 33.35
CA ALA A 841 28.08 -24.51 32.70
C ALA A 841 27.59 -23.07 32.49
#